data_AF-A0A2I9LPE7-F1
#
_entry.id   AF-A0A2I9LPE7-F1
#
_cell.length_a   1.000
_cell.length_b   1.000
_cell.length_c   1.000
_cell.angle_alpha   90.00
_cell.angle_beta   90.00
_cell.angle_gamma   90.00
#
_symmetry.space_group_name_H-M   'P 1'
#
loop_
_entity.id
_entity.type
_entity.pdbx_description
1 polymer ?
#
loop_
_entity_poly.entity_id
_entity_poly.type
_entity_poly.pdbx_seq_one_letter_code
_entity_poly.pdbx_strand_id
1 'polypeptide(L)'
;MTTTKSAKYFYRSTGGGGGGDISIEYGTDLGALTRLEDKIRLLQDDLETEREMRQRIEREKSDLLIQLMQVTERLEEAEGSSESQAELNKKRDVELAKLRKLLEDVHLESEETAHHLRKKHQESIVDFQEQVEQLNKHKTKLDREKQKLQAEVYELLAQVDNANKDKMAAHKVVEKLEITVHELNIRIEELNRSVTEVTAQKSRLHSENVELIKEVQEYKSSLDNVNYLKTQLATQLEETRRRLEDEERKRSSLEQHVHTLEVEVESLKVQLDEESEIRMDLERQLSKANGDAAAWKSKYEAECQAHNDECEELRRKLAQKVAEYEEQLQALLNKCSSLEKQKSRLQSEVEVLIMDLEKATTHAQNMEKRCAQLEKMNIDLKNKVDELVALLEQAQRETRAKIAELQKLQHDYEKLRDNRDALARENKKLQDDLNDAKGQLSDAQRRIHEMDIEIKRLENEREELMAAYREAEAMRKQEEAKAQRLAAELAQVRHEYEKRLAAKEEELESLRKQMQIEIEHLSQRLAEAEAKLKTEIARIKKKFQVQITELEMSLDAANKQNLDLQKTIKKQALHITELQAHYDEVHRQLQQTLDQLGVSQRRCQGLQAELDEMRTSLEQANRAKRAAEIQCEEAASRINELTTINMNLLSAKSKLEGDFSTLQADFEEIQKELRAADERATRSISELKITKDALVEETERLVKIESIKKSLEIEVHNLQVRIEEVEANALAGGKRVIAKLESRIRDIEIEFEEEKRRHAETQKILRKKELRMRELILQTEEDHKLINMLNDSVDKLSEKVKLYKRQLGEQEGLSQQNLSRVRRYQRELEAAEDRADAAESNLNMIRAKHRTWVTTSQIPGGVRQVFVTEEQQQF
;
A
#
# COMPACT_ATOMS: atom_id res chain seq x y z
N MET A 1 -70.45 67.24 -177.06
CA MET A 1 -71.27 66.75 -178.19
C MET A 1 -71.71 65.32 -177.88
N THR A 2 -72.88 64.93 -178.41
CA THR A 2 -73.44 63.57 -178.53
C THR A 2 -74.14 62.91 -177.31
N THR A 3 -75.47 63.03 -177.36
CA THR A 3 -76.51 61.98 -177.26
C THR A 3 -76.98 61.41 -175.91
N THR A 4 -78.20 61.85 -175.60
CA THR A 4 -79.34 61.26 -174.88
C THR A 4 -79.50 59.74 -174.97
N LYS A 5 -79.90 59.11 -173.85
CA LYS A 5 -81.02 58.15 -173.76
C LYS A 5 -81.42 57.91 -172.31
N SER A 6 -82.73 57.94 -172.06
CA SER A 6 -83.39 57.64 -170.78
C SER A 6 -83.81 56.17 -170.76
N ALA A 7 -83.73 55.52 -169.61
CA ALA A 7 -84.37 54.24 -169.34
C ALA A 7 -84.79 54.15 -167.86
N LYS A 8 -86.09 53.96 -167.64
CA LYS A 8 -86.69 53.54 -166.36
C LYS A 8 -86.43 52.05 -166.17
N TYR A 9 -86.01 51.63 -164.97
CA TYR A 9 -86.28 50.29 -164.45
C TYR A 9 -86.52 50.31 -162.94
N PHE A 10 -87.43 49.45 -162.52
CA PHE A 10 -88.02 49.32 -161.19
C PHE A 10 -87.24 48.34 -160.29
N TYR A 11 -87.16 48.70 -159.01
CA TYR A 11 -87.30 47.90 -157.78
C TYR A 11 -86.65 46.51 -157.63
N ARG A 12 -85.86 46.36 -156.56
CA ARG A 12 -86.20 45.42 -155.46
C ARG A 12 -85.45 45.75 -154.17
N SER A 13 -86.23 46.08 -153.13
CA SER A 13 -85.82 46.11 -151.72
C SER A 13 -86.18 44.77 -151.08
N THR A 14 -85.26 44.25 -150.28
CA THR A 14 -85.47 43.14 -149.34
C THR A 14 -85.33 43.67 -147.92
N GLY A 15 -86.47 43.72 -147.20
CA GLY A 15 -86.62 43.58 -145.74
C GLY A 15 -85.96 44.65 -144.87
N GLY A 16 -86.64 45.38 -143.98
CA GLY A 16 -88.00 45.41 -143.44
C GLY A 16 -87.93 46.44 -142.30
N GLY A 17 -88.92 47.26 -141.96
CA GLY A 17 -90.33 47.44 -142.30
C GLY A 17 -90.83 48.62 -141.45
N GLY A 18 -92.01 49.22 -141.64
CA GLY A 18 -92.93 49.29 -142.77
C GLY A 18 -93.09 50.76 -143.18
N GLY A 19 -93.41 51.09 -144.44
CA GLY A 19 -94.69 50.78 -145.10
C GLY A 19 -95.60 51.99 -144.85
N GLY A 20 -95.61 53.02 -145.72
CA GLY A 20 -96.21 53.05 -147.06
C GLY A 20 -97.37 54.07 -146.99
N ASP A 21 -97.77 54.84 -147.99
CA ASP A 21 -97.37 55.06 -149.38
C ASP A 21 -97.96 56.44 -149.72
N ILE A 22 -97.21 57.34 -150.39
CA ILE A 22 -97.73 58.65 -150.85
C ILE A 22 -97.48 58.75 -152.36
N SER A 23 -98.59 58.93 -153.09
CA SER A 23 -98.66 59.24 -154.52
C SER A 23 -98.20 60.66 -154.80
N ILE A 24 -97.40 60.84 -155.85
CA ILE A 24 -96.77 62.09 -156.26
C ILE A 24 -97.58 62.76 -157.39
N GLU A 25 -97.83 64.06 -157.25
CA GLU A 25 -98.05 64.97 -158.38
C GLU A 25 -96.94 66.02 -158.43
N TYR A 26 -96.44 66.27 -159.65
CA TYR A 26 -95.30 67.14 -159.93
C TYR A 26 -95.78 68.59 -160.19
N GLY A 27 -95.16 69.54 -159.48
CA GLY A 27 -95.18 70.96 -159.83
C GLY A 27 -93.78 71.54 -159.60
N THR A 28 -93.12 71.96 -160.68
CA THR A 28 -91.77 72.53 -160.69
C THR A 28 -91.75 73.91 -160.04
N ASP A 29 -91.17 74.03 -158.84
CA ASP A 29 -90.93 75.31 -158.16
C ASP A 29 -89.44 75.50 -157.84
N LEU A 30 -88.80 76.39 -158.58
CA LEU A 30 -87.36 76.65 -158.59
C LEU A 30 -86.85 77.33 -157.30
N GLY A 31 -87.75 77.72 -156.38
CA GLY A 31 -87.42 78.27 -155.05
C GLY A 31 -87.19 77.23 -153.93
N ALA A 32 -87.40 75.93 -154.22
CA ALA A 32 -87.14 74.84 -153.27
C ALA A 32 -85.66 74.38 -153.29
N LEU A 33 -84.95 74.57 -154.42
CA LEU A 33 -83.58 74.09 -154.59
C LEU A 33 -82.58 74.89 -153.72
N THR A 34 -82.69 76.21 -153.69
CA THR A 34 -81.81 77.09 -152.90
C THR A 34 -81.98 76.88 -151.39
N ARG A 35 -83.21 76.61 -150.92
CA ARG A 35 -83.47 76.27 -149.51
C ARG A 35 -82.90 74.90 -149.10
N LEU A 36 -82.77 73.97 -150.04
CA LEU A 36 -82.14 72.68 -149.79
C LEU A 36 -80.61 72.77 -149.78
N GLU A 37 -80.01 73.63 -150.63
CA GLU A 37 -78.57 73.88 -150.63
C GLU A 37 -78.09 74.57 -149.35
N ASP A 38 -78.81 75.59 -148.85
CA ASP A 38 -78.48 76.24 -147.57
C ASP A 38 -78.63 75.29 -146.38
N LYS A 39 -79.63 74.39 -146.42
CA LYS A 39 -79.83 73.37 -145.38
C LYS A 39 -78.75 72.29 -145.40
N ILE A 40 -78.23 71.93 -146.57
CA ILE A 40 -77.08 71.03 -146.69
C ILE A 40 -75.83 71.68 -146.10
N ARG A 41 -75.63 72.99 -146.33
CA ARG A 41 -74.45 73.71 -145.81
C ARG A 41 -74.47 73.83 -144.29
N LEU A 42 -75.61 74.15 -143.69
CA LEU A 42 -75.80 74.16 -142.23
C LEU A 42 -75.57 72.77 -141.62
N LEU A 43 -76.07 71.71 -142.25
CA LEU A 43 -75.85 70.33 -141.77
C LEU A 43 -74.38 69.87 -141.94
N GLN A 44 -73.63 70.45 -142.87
CA GLN A 44 -72.19 70.19 -143.01
C GLN A 44 -71.39 70.88 -141.90
N ASP A 45 -71.69 72.13 -141.57
CA ASP A 45 -71.07 72.84 -140.43
C ASP A 45 -71.40 72.16 -139.09
N ASP A 46 -72.64 71.70 -138.88
CA ASP A 46 -73.04 70.95 -137.69
C ASP A 46 -72.29 69.60 -137.56
N LEU A 47 -72.02 68.93 -138.69
CA LEU A 47 -71.26 67.68 -138.70
C LEU A 47 -69.77 67.90 -138.42
N GLU A 48 -69.19 69.00 -138.89
CA GLU A 48 -67.79 69.35 -138.58
C GLU A 48 -67.61 69.72 -137.11
N THR A 49 -68.55 70.49 -136.53
CA THR A 49 -68.51 70.81 -135.09
C THR A 49 -68.71 69.59 -134.19
N GLU A 50 -69.59 68.63 -134.56
CA GLU A 50 -69.73 67.37 -133.82
C GLU A 50 -68.45 66.52 -133.87
N ARG A 51 -67.77 66.48 -135.02
CA ARG A 51 -66.49 65.77 -135.19
C ARG A 51 -65.38 66.36 -134.34
N GLU A 52 -65.27 67.68 -134.27
CA GLU A 52 -64.30 68.36 -133.40
C GLU A 52 -64.58 68.10 -131.91
N MET A 53 -65.85 68.14 -131.49
CA MET A 53 -66.22 67.82 -130.11
C MET A 53 -65.94 66.36 -129.74
N ARG A 54 -66.23 65.39 -130.62
CA ARG A 54 -65.85 63.99 -130.40
C ARG A 54 -64.35 63.81 -130.28
N GLN A 55 -63.56 64.52 -131.09
CA GLN A 55 -62.10 64.40 -131.04
C GLN A 55 -61.52 64.98 -129.74
N ARG A 56 -62.11 66.03 -129.17
CA ARG A 56 -61.75 66.53 -127.83
C ARG A 56 -62.14 65.54 -126.73
N ILE A 57 -63.36 65.01 -126.78
CA ILE A 57 -63.83 64.03 -125.78
C ILE A 57 -62.97 62.76 -125.78
N GLU A 58 -62.56 62.26 -126.96
CA GLU A 58 -61.67 61.09 -127.02
C GLU A 58 -60.25 61.40 -126.50
N ARG A 59 -59.74 62.62 -126.65
CA ARG A 59 -58.46 63.03 -126.01
C ARG A 59 -58.59 63.09 -124.50
N GLU A 60 -59.62 63.78 -123.98
CA GLU A 60 -59.87 63.87 -122.54
C GLU A 60 -60.10 62.49 -121.92
N LYS A 61 -60.82 61.61 -122.60
CA LYS A 61 -61.00 60.22 -122.19
C LYS A 61 -59.68 59.46 -122.15
N SER A 62 -58.79 59.64 -123.14
CA SER A 62 -57.46 59.01 -123.14
C SER A 62 -56.57 59.53 -122.01
N ASP A 63 -56.61 60.84 -121.73
CA ASP A 63 -55.84 61.47 -120.65
C ASP A 63 -56.35 61.01 -119.27
N LEU A 64 -57.67 60.92 -119.09
CA LEU A 64 -58.28 60.37 -117.87
C LEU A 64 -57.94 58.89 -117.67
N LEU A 65 -57.83 58.11 -118.75
CA LEU A 65 -57.45 56.69 -118.68
C LEU A 65 -56.00 56.52 -118.21
N ILE A 66 -55.10 57.37 -118.70
CA ILE A 66 -53.69 57.40 -118.26
C ILE A 66 -53.59 57.83 -116.79
N GLN A 67 -54.34 58.85 -116.38
CA GLN A 67 -54.38 59.28 -114.97
C GLN A 67 -54.93 58.18 -114.06
N LEU A 68 -55.97 57.46 -114.51
CA LEU A 68 -56.50 56.31 -113.77
C LEU A 68 -55.43 55.24 -113.59
N MET A 69 -54.72 54.86 -114.65
CA MET A 69 -53.62 53.88 -114.56
C MET A 69 -52.51 54.32 -113.60
N GLN A 70 -52.09 55.59 -113.66
CA GLN A 70 -51.07 56.12 -112.73
C GLN A 70 -51.54 56.13 -111.28
N VAL A 71 -52.82 56.38 -111.02
CA VAL A 71 -53.39 56.30 -109.67
C VAL A 71 -53.51 54.84 -109.22
N THR A 72 -53.85 53.91 -110.12
CA THR A 72 -53.89 52.48 -109.82
C THR A 72 -52.49 51.91 -109.52
N GLU A 73 -51.47 52.22 -110.32
CA GLU A 73 -50.08 51.81 -110.03
C GLU A 73 -49.60 52.36 -108.67
N ARG A 74 -49.91 53.63 -108.36
CA ARG A 74 -49.58 54.20 -107.05
C ARG A 74 -50.32 53.54 -105.89
N LEU A 75 -51.55 53.10 -106.12
CA LEU A 75 -52.32 52.37 -105.12
C LEU A 75 -51.72 50.98 -104.90
N GLU A 76 -51.36 50.26 -105.97
CA GLU A 76 -50.72 48.94 -105.88
C GLU A 76 -49.33 49.02 -105.21
N GLU A 77 -48.52 50.04 -105.49
CA GLU A 77 -47.25 50.28 -104.80
C GLU A 77 -47.46 50.60 -103.30
N ALA A 78 -48.48 51.39 -102.96
CA ALA A 78 -48.82 51.71 -101.58
C ALA A 78 -49.36 50.48 -100.82
N GLU A 79 -50.17 49.65 -101.47
CA GLU A 79 -50.68 48.39 -100.92
C GLU A 79 -49.54 47.39 -100.68
N GLY A 80 -48.62 47.22 -101.63
CA GLY A 80 -47.43 46.37 -101.46
C GLY A 80 -46.50 46.86 -100.35
N SER A 81 -46.30 48.18 -100.21
CA SER A 81 -45.54 48.74 -99.10
C SER A 81 -46.24 48.53 -97.74
N SER A 82 -47.57 48.59 -97.71
CA SER A 82 -48.37 48.34 -96.50
C SER A 82 -48.32 46.88 -96.08
N GLU A 83 -48.42 45.94 -97.03
CA GLU A 83 -48.29 44.50 -96.77
C GLU A 83 -46.89 44.14 -96.25
N SER A 84 -45.83 44.67 -96.86
CA SER A 84 -44.46 44.46 -96.38
C SER A 84 -44.27 45.03 -94.96
N GLN A 85 -44.88 46.17 -94.64
CA GLN A 85 -44.83 46.74 -93.30
C GLN A 85 -45.62 45.90 -92.29
N ALA A 86 -46.77 45.34 -92.69
CA ALA A 86 -47.57 44.43 -91.86
C ALA A 86 -46.84 43.11 -91.59
N GLU A 87 -46.12 42.56 -92.56
CA GLU A 87 -45.28 41.37 -92.36
C GLU A 87 -44.07 41.63 -91.45
N LEU A 88 -43.40 42.78 -91.61
CA LEU A 88 -42.33 43.20 -90.70
C LEU A 88 -42.84 43.38 -89.28
N ASN A 89 -44.01 43.98 -89.09
CA ASN A 89 -44.64 44.11 -87.78
C ASN A 89 -44.99 42.73 -87.18
N LYS A 90 -45.54 41.78 -87.97
CA LYS A 90 -45.77 40.41 -87.50
C LYS A 90 -44.48 39.70 -87.08
N LYS A 91 -43.40 39.83 -87.85
CA LYS A 91 -42.09 39.26 -87.50
C LYS A 91 -41.57 39.87 -86.20
N ARG A 92 -41.68 41.20 -86.05
CA ARG A 92 -41.31 41.91 -84.84
C ARG A 92 -42.14 41.49 -83.63
N ASP A 93 -43.45 41.26 -83.80
CA ASP A 93 -44.32 40.78 -82.72
C ASP A 93 -43.99 39.34 -82.30
N VAL A 94 -43.66 38.47 -83.26
CA VAL A 94 -43.19 37.11 -82.98
C VAL A 94 -41.83 37.12 -82.28
N GLU A 95 -40.89 37.97 -82.70
CA GLU A 95 -39.59 38.14 -82.03
C GLU A 95 -39.75 38.72 -80.63
N LEU A 96 -40.63 39.71 -80.45
CA LEU A 96 -40.95 40.27 -79.13
C LEU A 96 -41.59 39.21 -78.22
N ALA A 97 -42.48 38.36 -78.74
CA ALA A 97 -43.06 37.28 -77.96
C ALA A 97 -42.00 36.23 -77.56
N LYS A 98 -41.08 35.88 -78.46
CA LYS A 98 -39.94 34.99 -78.16
C LYS A 98 -39.00 35.59 -77.13
N LEU A 99 -38.66 36.87 -77.25
CA LEU A 99 -37.79 37.57 -76.29
C LEU A 99 -38.45 37.70 -74.92
N ARG A 100 -39.76 37.95 -74.86
CA ARG A 100 -40.51 37.95 -73.58
C ARG A 100 -40.51 36.59 -72.93
N LYS A 101 -40.75 35.52 -73.70
CA LYS A 101 -40.68 34.15 -73.18
C LYS A 101 -39.27 33.80 -72.69
N LEU A 102 -38.24 34.13 -73.46
CA LEU A 102 -36.86 33.90 -73.06
C LEU A 102 -36.50 34.69 -71.78
N LEU A 103 -37.03 35.92 -71.65
CA LEU A 103 -36.84 36.73 -70.45
C LEU A 103 -37.56 36.13 -69.24
N GLU A 104 -38.78 35.61 -69.41
CA GLU A 104 -39.50 34.87 -68.35
C GLU A 104 -38.75 33.58 -67.97
N ASP A 105 -38.27 32.81 -68.94
CA ASP A 105 -37.53 31.58 -68.69
C ASP A 105 -36.20 31.86 -67.94
N VAL A 106 -35.45 32.90 -68.34
CA VAL A 106 -34.22 33.34 -67.64
C VAL A 106 -34.54 33.89 -66.26
N HIS A 107 -35.65 34.60 -66.10
CA HIS A 107 -36.08 35.09 -64.79
C HIS A 107 -36.44 33.94 -63.85
N LEU A 108 -37.18 32.95 -64.33
CA LEU A 108 -37.54 31.75 -63.59
C LEU A 108 -36.28 30.95 -63.19
N GLU A 109 -35.35 30.75 -64.12
CA GLU A 109 -34.08 30.08 -63.84
C GLU A 109 -33.24 30.85 -62.80
N SER A 110 -33.23 32.19 -62.88
CA SER A 110 -32.60 33.04 -61.87
C SER A 110 -33.29 32.95 -60.50
N GLU A 111 -34.61 32.83 -60.45
CA GLU A 111 -35.36 32.68 -59.21
C GLU A 111 -35.15 31.30 -58.57
N GLU A 112 -35.12 30.24 -59.39
CA GLU A 112 -34.82 28.88 -58.95
C GLU A 112 -33.39 28.75 -58.43
N THR A 113 -32.40 29.33 -59.12
CA THR A 113 -31.01 29.36 -58.64
C THR A 113 -30.87 30.16 -57.36
N ALA A 114 -31.53 31.32 -57.24
CA ALA A 114 -31.56 32.10 -55.99
C ALA A 114 -32.25 31.34 -54.85
N HIS A 115 -33.33 30.60 -55.12
CA HIS A 115 -33.99 29.76 -54.13
C HIS A 115 -33.09 28.59 -53.70
N HIS A 116 -32.42 27.93 -54.64
CA HIS A 116 -31.48 26.84 -54.35
C HIS A 116 -30.28 27.32 -53.52
N LEU A 117 -29.72 28.48 -53.82
CA LEU A 117 -28.65 29.09 -53.03
C LEU A 117 -29.12 29.47 -51.63
N ARG A 118 -30.32 30.05 -51.48
CA ARG A 118 -30.91 30.33 -50.16
C ARG A 118 -31.12 29.06 -49.35
N LYS A 119 -31.61 27.99 -49.97
CA LYS A 119 -31.79 26.69 -49.31
C LYS A 119 -30.47 26.10 -48.84
N LYS A 120 -29.45 26.06 -49.69
CA LYS A 120 -28.09 25.60 -49.32
C LYS A 120 -27.46 26.43 -48.21
N HIS A 121 -27.63 27.76 -48.26
CA HIS A 121 -27.14 28.64 -47.21
C HIS A 121 -27.85 28.37 -45.89
N GLN A 122 -29.18 28.17 -45.92
CA GLN A 122 -29.96 27.82 -44.73
C GLN A 122 -29.56 26.46 -44.15
N GLU A 123 -29.35 25.44 -44.99
CA GLU A 123 -28.84 24.13 -44.58
C GLU A 123 -27.46 24.26 -43.93
N SER A 124 -26.55 25.04 -44.52
CA SER A 124 -25.22 25.31 -43.94
C SER A 124 -25.30 26.03 -42.59
N ILE A 125 -26.23 26.98 -42.43
CA ILE A 125 -26.47 27.67 -41.16
C ILE A 125 -26.95 26.68 -40.09
N VAL A 126 -27.86 25.76 -40.44
CA VAL A 126 -28.36 24.73 -39.53
C VAL A 126 -27.23 23.78 -39.12
N ASP A 127 -26.41 23.33 -40.07
CA ASP A 127 -25.23 22.48 -39.78
C ASP A 127 -24.25 23.18 -38.84
N PHE A 128 -23.98 24.48 -39.05
CA PHE A 128 -23.14 25.25 -38.14
C PHE A 128 -23.78 25.44 -36.75
N GLN A 129 -25.10 25.61 -36.67
CA GLN A 129 -25.82 25.67 -35.39
C GLN A 129 -25.73 24.34 -34.64
N GLU A 130 -25.91 23.21 -35.33
CA GLU A 130 -25.74 21.88 -34.73
C GLU A 130 -24.30 21.63 -34.26
N GLN A 131 -23.29 22.04 -35.04
CA GLN A 131 -21.89 21.97 -34.63
C GLN A 131 -21.61 22.82 -33.39
N VAL A 132 -22.18 24.03 -33.30
CA VAL A 132 -22.06 24.90 -32.11
C VAL A 132 -22.72 24.27 -30.89
N GLU A 133 -23.89 23.64 -31.03
CA GLU A 133 -24.55 22.92 -29.95
C GLU A 133 -23.74 21.70 -29.48
N GLN A 134 -23.17 20.94 -30.42
CA GLN A 134 -22.29 19.81 -30.10
C GLN A 134 -21.03 20.27 -29.37
N LEU A 135 -20.38 21.34 -29.84
CA LEU A 135 -19.22 21.92 -29.16
C LEU A 135 -19.55 22.45 -27.76
N ASN A 136 -20.73 23.04 -27.55
CA ASN A 136 -21.19 23.44 -26.23
C ASN A 136 -21.46 22.24 -25.30
N LYS A 137 -22.02 21.15 -25.82
CA LYS A 137 -22.16 19.88 -25.06
C LYS A 137 -20.81 19.28 -24.70
N HIS A 138 -19.84 19.29 -25.62
CA HIS A 138 -18.47 18.84 -25.34
C HIS A 138 -17.78 19.72 -24.29
N LYS A 139 -17.92 21.04 -24.40
CA LYS A 139 -17.39 21.99 -23.42
C LYS A 139 -17.95 21.73 -22.03
N THR A 140 -19.28 21.61 -21.89
CA THR A 140 -19.91 21.34 -20.58
C THR A 140 -19.50 19.98 -20.00
N LYS A 141 -19.27 18.97 -20.85
CA LYS A 141 -18.74 17.68 -20.42
C LYS A 141 -17.29 17.80 -19.92
N LEU A 142 -16.44 18.50 -20.66
CA LEU A 142 -15.05 18.77 -20.27
C LEU A 142 -14.96 19.61 -18.99
N ASP A 143 -15.84 20.60 -18.80
CA ASP A 143 -15.89 21.40 -17.58
C ASP A 143 -16.27 20.53 -16.36
N ARG A 144 -17.16 19.55 -16.52
CA ARG A 144 -17.49 18.56 -15.47
C ARG A 144 -16.34 17.60 -15.19
N GLU A 145 -15.66 17.11 -16.23
CA GLU A 145 -14.48 16.25 -16.07
C GLU A 145 -13.33 17.00 -15.39
N LYS A 146 -13.10 18.27 -15.76
CA LYS A 146 -12.16 19.17 -15.10
C LYS A 146 -12.49 19.34 -13.61
N GLN A 147 -13.75 19.58 -13.26
CA GLN A 147 -14.17 19.70 -11.85
C GLN A 147 -13.95 18.39 -11.07
N LYS A 148 -14.19 17.22 -11.69
CA LYS A 148 -13.91 15.91 -11.08
C LYS A 148 -12.41 15.71 -10.85
N LEU A 149 -11.58 15.95 -11.86
CA LEU A 149 -10.12 15.87 -11.73
C LEU A 149 -9.60 16.85 -10.67
N GLN A 150 -10.18 18.05 -10.60
CA GLN A 150 -9.82 19.03 -9.59
C GLN A 150 -10.18 18.56 -8.18
N ALA A 151 -11.33 17.90 -8.00
CA ALA A 151 -11.72 17.27 -6.73
C ALA A 151 -10.79 16.10 -6.36
N GLU A 152 -10.45 15.23 -7.32
CA GLU A 152 -9.48 14.13 -7.11
C GLU A 152 -8.10 14.65 -6.71
N VAL A 153 -7.64 15.75 -7.32
CA VAL A 153 -6.37 16.40 -6.92
C VAL A 153 -6.43 16.92 -5.48
N TYR A 154 -7.53 17.53 -5.06
CA TYR A 154 -7.69 17.96 -3.67
C TYR A 154 -7.74 16.78 -2.69
N GLU A 155 -8.37 15.68 -3.06
CA GLU A 155 -8.44 14.46 -2.25
C GLU A 155 -7.07 13.78 -2.14
N LEU A 156 -6.32 13.70 -3.24
CA LEU A 156 -4.94 13.19 -3.25
C LEU A 156 -3.99 14.08 -2.43
N LEU A 157 -4.13 15.41 -2.51
CA LEU A 157 -3.37 16.33 -1.66
C LEU A 157 -3.68 16.12 -0.17
N ALA A 158 -4.96 15.93 0.18
CA ALA A 158 -5.35 15.61 1.56
C ALA A 158 -4.79 14.24 2.03
N GLN A 159 -4.74 13.24 1.14
CA GLN A 159 -4.11 11.95 1.44
C GLN A 159 -2.59 12.09 1.65
N VAL A 160 -1.91 12.90 0.85
CA VAL A 160 -0.47 13.19 1.02
C VAL A 160 -0.20 13.90 2.35
N ASP A 161 -1.04 14.86 2.73
CA ASP A 161 -0.92 15.54 4.03
C ASP A 161 -1.16 14.60 5.22
N ASN A 162 -2.13 13.69 5.11
CA ASN A 162 -2.34 12.66 6.13
C ASN A 162 -1.17 11.67 6.18
N ALA A 163 -0.67 11.21 5.04
CA ALA A 163 0.51 10.34 4.99
C ALA A 163 1.76 11.02 5.58
N ASN A 164 1.92 12.33 5.38
CA ASN A 164 3.00 13.11 6.01
C ASN A 164 2.82 13.22 7.53
N LYS A 165 1.59 13.40 8.03
CA LYS A 165 1.31 13.37 9.47
C LYS A 165 1.62 12.01 10.08
N ASP A 166 1.20 10.93 9.44
CA ASP A 166 1.47 9.56 9.89
C ASP A 166 2.98 9.25 9.86
N LYS A 167 3.69 9.70 8.81
CA LYS A 167 5.15 9.63 8.75
C LYS A 167 5.81 10.38 9.90
N MET A 168 5.36 11.59 10.22
CA MET A 168 5.88 12.33 11.37
C MET A 168 5.57 11.65 12.71
N ALA A 169 4.41 11.04 12.86
CA ALA A 169 4.05 10.27 14.05
C ALA A 169 4.93 9.02 14.19
N ALA A 170 5.14 8.27 13.11
CA ALA A 170 6.05 7.13 13.08
C ALA A 170 7.49 7.55 13.41
N HIS A 171 7.97 8.67 12.87
CA HIS A 171 9.30 9.19 13.16
C HIS A 171 9.49 9.52 14.65
N LYS A 172 8.48 10.11 15.30
CA LYS A 172 8.51 10.35 16.75
C LYS A 172 8.53 9.06 17.57
N VAL A 173 7.85 8.01 17.11
CA VAL A 173 7.88 6.70 17.78
C VAL A 173 9.26 6.06 17.63
N VAL A 174 9.87 6.13 16.45
CA VAL A 174 11.25 5.65 16.23
C VAL A 174 12.23 6.40 17.11
N GLU A 175 12.14 7.73 17.19
CA GLU A 175 13.02 8.54 18.03
C GLU A 175 12.89 8.20 19.53
N LYS A 176 11.66 7.92 20.01
CA LYS A 176 11.44 7.38 21.37
C LYS A 176 12.03 5.98 21.57
N LEU A 177 11.93 5.12 20.56
CA LEU A 177 12.52 3.77 20.60
C LEU A 177 14.06 3.84 20.59
N GLU A 178 14.66 4.78 19.87
CA GLU A 178 16.10 5.03 19.89
C GLU A 178 16.58 5.53 21.27
N ILE A 179 15.83 6.43 21.91
CA ILE A 179 16.12 6.90 23.27
C ILE A 179 16.03 5.74 24.27
N THR A 180 14.97 4.92 24.21
CA THR A 180 14.83 3.76 25.11
C THR A 180 15.91 2.70 24.86
N VAL A 181 16.33 2.48 23.61
CA VAL A 181 17.49 1.61 23.30
C VAL A 181 18.78 2.19 23.88
N HIS A 182 18.97 3.50 23.83
CA HIS A 182 20.13 4.16 24.42
C HIS A 182 20.14 4.02 25.96
N GLU A 183 19.00 4.23 26.62
CA GLU A 183 18.85 4.02 28.06
C GLU A 183 19.09 2.56 28.47
N LEU A 184 18.57 1.60 27.70
CA LEU A 184 18.82 0.18 27.92
C LEU A 184 20.31 -0.17 27.74
N ASN A 185 21.00 0.43 26.79
CA ASN A 185 22.45 0.25 26.63
C ASN A 185 23.23 0.80 27.83
N ILE A 186 22.88 1.99 28.33
CA ILE A 186 23.46 2.53 29.56
C ILE A 186 23.22 1.57 30.74
N ARG A 187 22.00 1.03 30.85
CA ARG A 187 21.65 0.05 31.90
C ARG A 187 22.45 -1.25 31.78
N ILE A 188 22.69 -1.71 30.54
CA ILE A 188 23.52 -2.88 30.27
C ILE A 188 24.98 -2.60 30.65
N GLU A 189 25.52 -1.41 30.37
CA GLU A 189 26.86 -1.02 30.80
C GLU A 189 27.00 -0.94 32.33
N GLU A 190 25.99 -0.40 33.02
CA GLU A 190 25.91 -0.39 34.49
C GLU A 190 25.86 -1.80 35.08
N LEU A 191 25.02 -2.68 34.50
CA LEU A 191 24.94 -4.09 34.91
C LEU A 191 26.25 -4.82 34.65
N ASN A 192 26.90 -4.58 33.50
CA ASN A 192 28.20 -5.15 33.20
C ASN A 192 29.26 -4.68 34.21
N ARG A 193 29.28 -3.38 34.57
CA ARG A 193 30.14 -2.85 35.64
C ARG A 193 29.91 -3.58 36.96
N SER A 194 28.64 -3.71 37.37
CA SER A 194 28.26 -4.42 38.59
C SER A 194 28.70 -5.88 38.57
N VAL A 195 28.55 -6.58 37.43
CA VAL A 195 29.03 -7.95 37.25
C VAL A 195 30.54 -8.03 37.41
N THR A 196 31.31 -7.10 36.84
CA THR A 196 32.77 -7.04 37.06
C THR A 196 33.14 -6.80 38.52
N GLU A 197 32.45 -5.89 39.23
CA GLU A 197 32.69 -5.64 40.66
C GLU A 197 32.37 -6.85 41.53
N VAL A 198 31.23 -7.51 41.30
CA VAL A 198 30.84 -8.74 41.99
C VAL A 198 31.82 -9.87 41.69
N THR A 199 32.29 -9.98 40.45
CA THR A 199 33.29 -10.98 40.07
C THR A 199 34.64 -10.71 40.75
N ALA A 200 35.04 -9.45 40.87
CA ALA A 200 36.24 -9.05 41.61
C ALA A 200 36.12 -9.32 43.12
N GLN A 201 34.96 -9.02 43.72
CA GLN A 201 34.67 -9.37 45.12
C GLN A 201 34.69 -10.88 45.34
N LYS A 202 34.06 -11.65 44.45
CA LYS A 202 34.09 -13.12 44.50
C LYS A 202 35.52 -13.65 44.43
N SER A 203 36.38 -13.06 43.61
CA SER A 203 37.78 -13.46 43.50
C SER A 203 38.59 -13.15 44.76
N ARG A 204 38.31 -12.01 45.45
CA ARG A 204 38.91 -11.68 46.75
C ARG A 204 38.43 -12.61 47.86
N LEU A 205 37.11 -12.83 47.95
CA LEU A 205 36.56 -13.77 48.92
C LEU A 205 37.08 -15.20 48.70
N HIS A 206 37.32 -15.59 47.44
CA HIS A 206 37.96 -16.86 47.13
C HIS A 206 39.42 -16.92 47.60
N SER A 207 40.21 -15.86 47.44
CA SER A 207 41.59 -15.83 47.96
C SER A 207 41.62 -15.83 49.49
N GLU A 208 40.75 -15.06 50.15
CA GLU A 208 40.60 -15.07 51.61
C GLU A 208 40.20 -16.46 52.12
N ASN A 209 39.30 -17.16 51.42
CA ASN A 209 38.92 -18.52 51.78
C ASN A 209 40.09 -19.51 51.63
N VAL A 210 40.93 -19.35 50.60
CA VAL A 210 42.16 -20.14 50.43
C VAL A 210 43.17 -19.87 51.54
N GLU A 211 43.31 -18.62 51.99
CA GLU A 211 44.18 -18.25 53.12
C GLU A 211 43.65 -18.79 54.45
N LEU A 212 42.34 -18.69 54.71
CA LEU A 212 41.71 -19.29 55.90
C LEU A 212 41.85 -20.82 55.91
N ILE A 213 41.74 -21.48 54.76
CA ILE A 213 41.99 -22.93 54.66
C ILE A 213 43.46 -23.27 55.01
N LYS A 214 44.41 -22.43 54.60
CA LYS A 214 45.82 -22.58 54.99
C LYS A 214 46.03 -22.39 56.49
N GLU A 215 45.47 -21.34 57.08
CA GLU A 215 45.53 -21.11 58.54
C GLU A 215 44.94 -22.29 59.31
N VAL A 216 43.79 -22.82 58.87
CA VAL A 216 43.18 -24.02 59.47
C VAL A 216 44.10 -25.23 59.35
N GLN A 217 44.80 -25.42 58.23
CA GLN A 217 45.79 -26.50 58.07
C GLN A 217 47.01 -26.32 58.98
N GLU A 218 47.50 -25.08 59.15
CA GLU A 218 48.59 -24.76 60.07
C GLU A 218 48.19 -25.02 61.52
N TYR A 219 47.00 -24.58 61.94
CA TYR A 219 46.45 -24.89 63.27
C TYR A 219 46.23 -26.38 63.49
N LYS A 220 45.77 -27.11 62.47
CA LYS A 220 45.61 -28.57 62.55
C LYS A 220 46.96 -29.27 62.72
N SER A 221 48.00 -28.84 62.00
CA SER A 221 49.37 -29.35 62.18
C SER A 221 49.93 -29.03 63.57
N SER A 222 49.62 -27.85 64.11
CA SER A 222 49.99 -27.45 65.47
C SER A 222 49.26 -28.31 66.51
N LEU A 223 47.97 -28.57 66.32
CA LEU A 223 47.16 -29.44 67.18
C LEU A 223 47.68 -30.88 67.16
N ASP A 224 48.06 -31.40 66.00
CA ASP A 224 48.67 -32.73 65.85
C ASP A 224 50.02 -32.80 66.57
N ASN A 225 50.81 -31.72 66.52
CA ASN A 225 52.09 -31.63 67.24
C ASN A 225 51.89 -31.55 68.77
N VAL A 226 50.89 -30.80 69.23
CA VAL A 226 50.49 -30.75 70.66
C VAL A 226 49.95 -32.11 71.12
N ASN A 227 49.16 -32.80 70.30
CA ASN A 227 48.69 -34.16 70.60
C ASN A 227 49.86 -35.15 70.68
N TYR A 228 50.84 -35.06 69.78
CA TYR A 228 52.05 -35.87 69.85
C TYR A 228 52.83 -35.62 71.15
N LEU A 229 53.05 -34.35 71.53
CA LEU A 229 53.71 -33.98 72.79
C LEU A 229 52.91 -34.44 74.02
N LYS A 230 51.57 -34.35 73.97
CA LYS A 230 50.67 -34.86 75.01
C LYS A 230 50.82 -36.37 75.18
N THR A 231 50.85 -37.14 74.09
CA THR A 231 51.04 -38.60 74.13
C THR A 231 52.43 -38.94 74.68
N GLN A 232 53.46 -38.19 74.28
CA GLN A 232 54.83 -38.36 74.79
C GLN A 232 54.94 -38.08 76.30
N LEU A 233 54.31 -37.01 76.78
CA LEU A 233 54.22 -36.68 78.21
C LEU A 233 53.38 -37.69 78.98
N ALA A 234 52.30 -38.21 78.41
CA ALA A 234 51.49 -39.26 79.01
C ALA A 234 52.31 -40.55 79.17
N THR A 235 53.11 -40.95 78.18
CA THR A 235 54.02 -42.10 78.31
C THR A 235 55.12 -41.87 79.34
N GLN A 236 55.68 -40.66 79.45
CA GLN A 236 56.65 -40.33 80.51
C GLN A 236 56.01 -40.37 81.90
N LEU A 237 54.75 -39.94 82.02
CA LEU A 237 54.00 -39.99 83.27
C LEU A 237 53.70 -41.45 83.67
N GLU A 238 53.33 -42.30 82.71
CA GLU A 238 53.13 -43.74 82.92
C GLU A 238 54.43 -44.45 83.36
N GLU A 239 55.57 -44.07 82.78
CA GLU A 239 56.90 -44.58 83.17
C GLU A 239 57.29 -44.13 84.59
N THR A 240 56.98 -42.88 84.98
CA THR A 240 57.21 -42.41 86.36
C THR A 240 56.29 -43.08 87.38
N ARG A 241 55.04 -43.40 87.00
CA ARG A 241 54.12 -44.18 87.84
C ARG A 241 54.60 -45.61 88.04
N ARG A 242 55.08 -46.28 86.99
CA ARG A 242 55.69 -47.62 87.12
C ARG A 242 56.93 -47.60 88.03
N ARG A 243 57.78 -46.57 87.93
CA ARG A 243 58.92 -46.40 88.85
C ARG A 243 58.49 -46.19 90.30
N LEU A 244 57.36 -45.52 90.55
CA LEU A 244 56.81 -45.34 91.89
C LEU A 244 56.22 -46.65 92.45
N GLU A 245 55.47 -47.39 91.65
CA GLU A 245 54.92 -48.71 92.03
C GLU A 245 56.02 -49.73 92.34
N ASP A 246 57.14 -49.70 91.59
CA ASP A 246 58.30 -50.57 91.86
C ASP A 246 59.04 -50.19 93.16
N GLU A 247 59.04 -48.92 93.57
CA GLU A 247 59.60 -48.48 94.85
C GLU A 247 58.67 -48.78 96.04
N GLU A 248 57.35 -48.72 95.85
CA GLU A 248 56.37 -49.12 96.87
C GLU A 248 56.44 -50.64 97.17
N ARG A 249 56.68 -51.47 96.14
CA ARG A 249 56.91 -52.92 96.31
C ARG A 249 58.19 -53.22 97.09
N LYS A 250 59.28 -52.46 96.86
CA LYS A 250 60.53 -52.62 97.62
C LYS A 250 60.38 -52.20 99.08
N ARG A 251 59.61 -51.14 99.36
CA ARG A 251 59.30 -50.70 100.72
C ARG A 251 58.50 -51.74 101.50
N SER A 252 57.46 -52.31 100.90
CA SER A 252 56.64 -53.35 101.54
C SER A 252 57.45 -54.63 101.86
N SER A 253 58.38 -55.00 100.98
CA SER A 253 59.31 -56.13 101.24
C SER A 253 60.30 -55.86 102.38
N LEU A 254 60.70 -54.61 102.62
CA LEU A 254 61.61 -54.22 103.69
C LEU A 254 60.89 -54.15 105.05
N GLU A 255 59.64 -53.67 105.08
CA GLU A 255 58.80 -53.67 106.29
C GLU A 255 58.55 -55.10 106.82
N GLN A 256 58.42 -56.09 105.93
CA GLN A 256 58.23 -57.49 106.31
C GLN A 256 59.51 -58.15 106.90
N HIS A 257 60.71 -57.71 106.48
CA HIS A 257 61.99 -58.18 107.04
C HIS A 257 62.26 -57.63 108.44
N VAL A 258 61.81 -56.42 108.76
CA VAL A 258 61.98 -55.81 110.09
C VAL A 258 61.12 -56.54 111.14
N HIS A 259 59.87 -56.88 110.81
CA HIS A 259 58.97 -57.57 111.74
C HIS A 259 59.43 -58.99 112.12
N THR A 260 60.13 -59.67 111.22
CA THR A 260 60.60 -61.05 111.45
C THR A 260 61.79 -61.08 112.42
N LEU A 261 62.64 -60.04 112.40
CA LEU A 261 63.80 -59.91 113.30
C LEU A 261 63.44 -59.44 114.71
N GLU A 262 62.27 -58.82 114.89
CA GLU A 262 61.77 -58.39 116.22
C GLU A 262 61.24 -59.59 117.04
N VAL A 263 60.68 -60.62 116.40
CA VAL A 263 60.10 -61.80 117.08
C VAL A 263 61.18 -62.80 117.55
N GLU A 264 62.35 -62.83 116.91
CA GLU A 264 63.46 -63.73 117.27
C GLU A 264 64.27 -63.26 118.50
N VAL A 265 64.16 -62.00 118.91
CA VAL A 265 64.89 -61.41 120.06
C VAL A 265 64.18 -61.64 121.40
N GLU A 266 62.85 -61.79 121.40
CA GLU A 266 62.03 -62.01 122.61
C GLU A 266 62.07 -63.48 123.10
N SER A 267 62.22 -64.44 122.18
CA SER A 267 62.19 -65.89 122.46
C SER A 267 63.46 -66.43 123.13
N LEU A 268 64.61 -65.76 122.99
CA LEU A 268 65.91 -66.23 123.49
C LEU A 268 66.26 -65.76 124.91
N LYS A 269 65.39 -64.96 125.56
CA LYS A 269 65.60 -64.46 126.93
C LYS A 269 64.93 -65.28 128.04
N VAL A 270 64.02 -66.20 127.70
CA VAL A 270 63.17 -66.92 128.70
C VAL A 270 63.60 -68.37 128.94
N GLN A 271 64.56 -68.92 128.20
CA GLN A 271 64.90 -70.36 128.26
C GLN A 271 66.22 -70.70 128.94
N LEU A 272 66.99 -69.74 129.46
CA LEU A 272 68.35 -70.04 129.93
C LEU A 272 68.51 -70.23 131.45
N ASP A 273 67.67 -69.63 132.30
CA ASP A 273 68.11 -69.47 133.70
C ASP A 273 67.64 -70.53 134.71
N GLU A 274 66.37 -70.95 134.84
CA GLU A 274 66.01 -71.56 136.16
C GLU A 274 65.18 -72.87 136.12
N GLU A 275 65.39 -73.67 135.06
CA GLU A 275 65.01 -75.10 134.97
C GLU A 275 65.95 -76.05 135.75
N SER A 276 66.87 -75.55 136.59
CA SER A 276 67.91 -76.43 137.19
C SER A 276 67.75 -76.81 138.67
N GLU A 277 66.91 -76.15 139.49
CA GLU A 277 66.95 -76.39 140.96
C GLU A 277 65.70 -76.92 141.67
N ILE A 278 64.48 -76.90 141.10
CA ILE A 278 63.28 -77.41 141.84
C ILE A 278 62.98 -78.89 141.54
N ARG A 279 63.71 -79.50 140.59
CA ARG A 279 63.54 -80.89 140.12
C ARG A 279 63.69 -81.98 141.20
N MET A 280 64.28 -81.69 142.37
CA MET A 280 64.63 -82.73 143.36
C MET A 280 63.77 -82.75 144.63
N ASP A 281 62.93 -81.74 144.90
CA ASP A 281 62.22 -81.62 146.20
C ASP A 281 60.74 -82.02 146.17
N LEU A 282 60.12 -82.16 144.99
CA LEU A 282 58.69 -82.53 144.86
C LEU A 282 58.42 -84.03 144.65
N GLU A 283 59.44 -84.84 144.33
CA GLU A 283 59.32 -86.31 144.24
C GLU A 283 58.86 -86.96 145.56
N ARG A 284 58.96 -86.24 146.68
CA ARG A 284 58.52 -86.70 148.00
C ARG A 284 57.07 -86.33 148.35
N GLN A 285 56.46 -85.37 147.64
CA GLN A 285 55.03 -84.98 147.79
C GLN A 285 54.09 -85.78 146.85
N LEU A 286 54.66 -86.42 145.83
CA LEU A 286 54.00 -87.23 144.79
C LEU A 286 53.21 -88.44 145.33
N SER A 287 53.63 -89.03 146.47
CA SER A 287 53.01 -90.25 146.99
C SER A 287 51.68 -90.03 147.75
N LYS A 288 51.32 -88.78 148.08
CA LYS A 288 50.09 -88.45 148.81
C LYS A 288 48.99 -87.93 147.88
N ALA A 289 49.37 -87.31 146.76
CA ALA A 289 48.45 -86.78 145.73
C ALA A 289 47.88 -87.85 144.79
N ASN A 290 48.53 -89.02 144.67
CA ASN A 290 48.07 -90.12 143.81
C ASN A 290 46.75 -90.78 144.25
N GLY A 291 46.30 -90.56 145.49
CA GLY A 291 44.99 -91.03 145.97
C GLY A 291 43.82 -90.14 145.53
N ASP A 292 44.05 -88.82 145.46
CA ASP A 292 43.01 -87.84 145.11
C ASP A 292 42.85 -87.66 143.59
N ALA A 293 43.86 -88.01 142.80
CA ALA A 293 43.85 -87.95 141.33
C ALA A 293 42.90 -88.97 140.66
N ALA A 294 42.63 -90.13 141.28
CA ALA A 294 41.77 -91.16 140.69
C ALA A 294 40.27 -90.78 140.69
N ALA A 295 39.82 -89.93 141.63
CA ALA A 295 38.44 -89.50 141.73
C ALA A 295 38.08 -88.37 140.73
N TRP A 296 39.02 -87.49 140.41
CA TRP A 296 38.80 -86.38 139.47
C TRP A 296 38.84 -86.81 138.00
N LYS A 297 39.61 -87.85 137.66
CA LYS A 297 39.72 -88.37 136.28
C LYS A 297 38.38 -88.88 135.72
N SER A 298 37.59 -89.55 136.56
CA SER A 298 36.27 -90.10 136.18
C SER A 298 35.21 -89.02 135.93
N LYS A 299 35.31 -87.85 136.56
CA LYS A 299 34.40 -86.72 136.31
C LYS A 299 34.76 -85.91 135.06
N TYR A 300 36.05 -85.74 134.76
CA TYR A 300 36.51 -84.95 133.62
C TYR A 300 36.28 -85.66 132.28
N GLU A 301 36.44 -87.00 132.23
CA GLU A 301 36.19 -87.79 131.02
C GLU A 301 34.71 -87.75 130.58
N ALA A 302 33.76 -87.56 131.51
CA ALA A 302 32.34 -87.42 131.19
C ALA A 302 31.96 -86.05 130.59
N GLU A 303 32.61 -84.96 131.02
CA GLU A 303 32.35 -83.60 130.51
C GLU A 303 33.01 -83.35 129.14
N CYS A 304 34.21 -83.91 128.88
CA CYS A 304 34.87 -83.79 127.57
C CYS A 304 34.08 -84.47 126.45
N GLN A 305 33.41 -85.59 126.72
CA GLN A 305 32.62 -86.29 125.70
C GLN A 305 31.38 -85.49 125.29
N ALA A 306 30.69 -84.85 126.25
CA ALA A 306 29.53 -83.99 125.97
C ALA A 306 29.90 -82.74 125.15
N HIS A 307 31.06 -82.13 125.42
CA HIS A 307 31.53 -80.97 124.65
C HIS A 307 31.98 -81.33 123.22
N ASN A 308 32.49 -82.54 123.00
CA ASN A 308 32.86 -83.00 121.67
C ASN A 308 31.61 -83.22 120.79
N ASP A 309 30.55 -83.79 121.37
CA ASP A 309 29.28 -84.03 120.66
C ASP A 309 28.59 -82.70 120.25
N GLU A 310 28.65 -81.65 121.08
CA GLU A 310 28.17 -80.30 120.71
C GLU A 310 28.99 -79.65 119.59
N CYS A 311 30.32 -79.81 119.59
CA CYS A 311 31.19 -79.27 118.56
C CYS A 311 30.98 -79.93 117.19
N GLU A 312 30.70 -81.24 117.17
CA GLU A 312 30.39 -81.96 115.93
C GLU A 312 29.04 -81.53 115.34
N GLU A 313 28.03 -81.25 116.18
CA GLU A 313 26.73 -80.78 115.70
C GLU A 313 26.79 -79.36 115.12
N LEU A 314 27.58 -78.46 115.71
CA LEU A 314 27.82 -77.11 115.17
C LEU A 314 28.58 -77.13 113.84
N ARG A 315 29.59 -78.01 113.69
CA ARG A 315 30.28 -78.21 112.40
C ARG A 315 29.33 -78.67 111.30
N ARG A 316 28.40 -79.58 111.61
CA ARG A 316 27.43 -80.08 110.64
C ARG A 316 26.48 -78.98 110.15
N LYS A 317 26.00 -78.12 111.06
CA LYS A 317 25.13 -76.97 110.74
C LYS A 317 25.85 -75.91 109.90
N LEU A 318 27.13 -75.64 110.17
CA LEU A 318 27.91 -74.69 109.38
C LEU A 318 28.22 -75.22 107.97
N ALA A 319 28.57 -76.51 107.84
CA ALA A 319 28.80 -77.14 106.54
C ALA A 319 27.54 -77.10 105.64
N GLN A 320 26.35 -77.30 106.22
CA GLN A 320 25.09 -77.21 105.48
C GLN A 320 24.81 -75.79 104.97
N LYS A 321 25.07 -74.75 105.79
CA LYS A 321 24.92 -73.35 105.35
C LYS A 321 25.89 -72.96 104.24
N VAL A 322 27.13 -73.47 104.28
CA VAL A 322 28.11 -73.23 103.21
C VAL A 322 27.61 -73.82 101.89
N ALA A 323 27.10 -75.06 101.90
CA ALA A 323 26.54 -75.70 100.71
C ALA A 323 25.33 -74.93 100.13
N GLU A 324 24.43 -74.41 100.99
CA GLU A 324 23.28 -73.60 100.54
C GLU A 324 23.73 -72.27 99.88
N TYR A 325 24.76 -71.61 100.40
CA TYR A 325 25.29 -70.38 99.80
C TYR A 325 26.04 -70.66 98.49
N GLU A 326 26.78 -71.76 98.39
CA GLU A 326 27.45 -72.18 97.16
C GLU A 326 26.42 -72.46 96.04
N GLU A 327 25.31 -73.11 96.36
CA GLU A 327 24.23 -73.37 95.39
C GLU A 327 23.56 -72.07 94.91
N GLN A 328 23.30 -71.11 95.81
CA GLN A 328 22.77 -69.80 95.45
C GLN A 328 23.74 -68.98 94.58
N LEU A 329 25.04 -69.03 94.88
CA LEU A 329 26.06 -68.35 94.09
C LEU A 329 26.11 -68.93 92.66
N GLN A 330 26.04 -70.25 92.53
CA GLN A 330 26.03 -70.94 91.23
C GLN A 330 24.78 -70.59 90.41
N ALA A 331 23.62 -70.46 91.06
CA ALA A 331 22.39 -70.03 90.41
C ALA A 331 22.49 -68.58 89.89
N LEU A 332 23.10 -67.66 90.65
CA LEU A 332 23.32 -66.28 90.23
C LEU A 332 24.33 -66.17 89.09
N LEU A 333 25.43 -66.92 89.13
CA LEU A 333 26.43 -66.98 88.04
C LEU A 333 25.82 -67.46 86.72
N ASN A 334 24.98 -68.50 86.78
CA ASN A 334 24.26 -68.98 85.59
C ASN A 334 23.29 -67.93 85.03
N LYS A 335 22.65 -67.13 85.89
CA LYS A 335 21.78 -66.03 85.49
C LYS A 335 22.54 -64.87 84.86
N CYS A 336 23.70 -64.49 85.41
CA CYS A 336 24.57 -63.49 84.80
C CYS A 336 25.05 -63.94 83.41
N SER A 337 25.47 -65.21 83.27
CA SER A 337 25.89 -65.75 81.97
C SER A 337 24.76 -65.76 80.93
N SER A 338 23.51 -66.02 81.33
CA SER A 338 22.38 -66.00 80.40
C SER A 338 22.04 -64.57 79.94
N LEU A 339 22.14 -63.60 80.85
CA LEU A 339 21.94 -62.18 80.54
C LEU A 339 23.04 -61.62 79.63
N GLU A 340 24.30 -62.03 79.80
CA GLU A 340 25.39 -61.64 78.89
C GLU A 340 25.16 -62.18 77.47
N LYS A 341 24.66 -63.42 77.34
CA LYS A 341 24.29 -63.98 76.03
C LYS A 341 23.12 -63.24 75.39
N GLN A 342 22.11 -62.83 76.16
CA GLN A 342 21.00 -62.01 75.66
C GLN A 342 21.46 -60.61 75.23
N LYS A 343 22.34 -59.97 76.01
CA LYS A 343 22.94 -58.68 75.67
C LYS A 343 23.71 -58.74 74.36
N SER A 344 24.54 -59.77 74.17
CA SER A 344 25.29 -59.97 72.92
C SER A 344 24.37 -60.14 71.71
N ARG A 345 23.26 -60.90 71.84
CA ARG A 345 22.27 -61.04 70.77
C ARG A 345 21.59 -59.71 70.43
N LEU A 346 21.13 -58.98 71.44
CA LEU A 346 20.48 -57.67 71.22
C LEU A 346 21.45 -56.66 70.61
N GLN A 347 22.74 -56.68 70.97
CA GLN A 347 23.75 -55.85 70.29
C GLN A 347 23.89 -56.20 68.81
N SER A 348 23.93 -57.48 68.46
CA SER A 348 23.98 -57.90 67.05
C SER A 348 22.72 -57.52 66.26
N GLU A 349 21.54 -57.59 66.87
CA GLU A 349 20.30 -57.15 66.23
C GLU A 349 20.27 -55.63 66.00
N VAL A 350 20.78 -54.85 66.96
CA VAL A 350 20.90 -53.39 66.81
C VAL A 350 21.88 -53.03 65.69
N GLU A 351 23.03 -53.71 65.59
CA GLU A 351 23.99 -53.49 64.50
C GLU A 351 23.37 -53.78 63.12
N VAL A 352 22.61 -54.86 62.99
CA VAL A 352 21.88 -55.19 61.75
C VAL A 352 20.84 -54.13 61.42
N LEU A 353 20.07 -53.66 62.41
CA LEU A 353 19.06 -52.60 62.21
C LEU A 353 19.69 -51.26 61.80
N ILE A 354 20.88 -50.92 62.33
CA ILE A 354 21.63 -49.73 61.93
C ILE A 354 22.04 -49.86 60.45
N MET A 355 22.58 -51.01 60.04
CA MET A 355 22.96 -51.25 58.64
C MET A 355 21.76 -51.16 57.68
N ASP A 356 20.60 -51.69 58.08
CA ASP A 356 19.39 -51.62 57.27
C ASP A 356 18.81 -50.20 57.20
N LEU A 357 18.90 -49.44 58.29
CA LEU A 357 18.54 -48.02 58.29
C LEU A 357 19.47 -47.21 57.37
N GLU A 358 20.78 -47.46 57.39
CA GLU A 358 21.74 -46.80 56.48
C GLU A 358 21.47 -47.13 55.01
N LYS A 359 21.14 -48.40 54.70
CA LYS A 359 20.72 -48.83 53.35
C LYS A 359 19.41 -48.18 52.91
N ALA A 360 18.40 -48.14 53.77
CA ALA A 360 17.14 -47.48 53.48
C ALA A 360 17.33 -45.97 53.25
N THR A 361 18.16 -45.33 54.08
CA THR A 361 18.48 -43.90 53.96
C THR A 361 19.20 -43.59 52.65
N THR A 362 20.21 -44.38 52.28
CA THR A 362 20.93 -44.22 51.00
C THR A 362 20.03 -44.50 49.79
N HIS A 363 19.11 -45.46 49.89
CA HIS A 363 18.12 -45.71 48.85
C HIS A 363 17.15 -44.52 48.69
N ALA A 364 16.66 -43.95 49.78
CA ALA A 364 15.80 -42.77 49.77
C ALA A 364 16.49 -41.56 49.11
N GLN A 365 17.74 -41.29 49.48
CA GLN A 365 18.54 -40.21 48.86
C GLN A 365 18.75 -40.41 47.36
N ASN A 366 18.96 -41.66 46.91
CA ASN A 366 19.09 -41.97 45.49
C ASN A 366 17.76 -41.77 44.73
N MET A 367 16.63 -42.10 45.36
CA MET A 367 15.31 -41.87 44.78
C MET A 367 14.96 -40.38 44.72
N GLU A 368 15.29 -39.59 45.75
CA GLU A 368 15.14 -38.12 45.73
C GLU A 368 15.96 -37.48 44.61
N LYS A 369 17.23 -37.88 44.45
CA LYS A 369 18.08 -37.40 43.35
C LYS A 369 17.46 -37.74 41.99
N ARG A 370 16.89 -38.93 41.85
CA ARG A 370 16.25 -39.37 40.60
C ARG A 370 14.94 -38.63 40.32
N CYS A 371 14.14 -38.36 41.35
CA CYS A 371 12.94 -37.51 41.25
C CYS A 371 13.32 -36.10 40.82
N ALA A 372 14.30 -35.46 41.47
CA ALA A 372 14.77 -34.12 41.09
C ALA A 372 15.31 -34.07 39.65
N GLN A 373 15.98 -35.13 39.20
CA GLN A 373 16.48 -35.22 37.82
C GLN A 373 15.34 -35.39 36.81
N LEU A 374 14.30 -36.15 37.14
CA LEU A 374 13.09 -36.29 36.31
C LEU A 374 12.26 -35.02 36.28
N GLU A 375 12.12 -34.31 37.40
CA GLU A 375 11.45 -33.01 37.49
C GLU A 375 12.15 -31.98 36.61
N LYS A 376 13.48 -31.91 36.68
CA LYS A 376 14.28 -31.05 35.79
C LYS A 376 14.05 -31.39 34.32
N MET A 377 14.11 -32.67 33.96
CA MET A 377 13.85 -33.11 32.59
C MET A 377 12.42 -32.77 32.13
N ASN A 378 11.43 -32.85 33.02
CA ASN A 378 10.05 -32.50 32.74
C ASN A 378 9.88 -30.99 32.51
N ILE A 379 10.55 -30.16 33.31
CA ILE A 379 10.61 -28.70 33.12
C ILE A 379 11.26 -28.37 31.78
N ASP A 380 12.39 -28.99 31.45
CA ASP A 380 13.09 -28.77 30.18
C ASP A 380 12.22 -29.16 28.97
N LEU A 381 11.52 -30.30 29.05
CA LEU A 381 10.57 -30.73 28.03
C LEU A 381 9.37 -29.79 27.91
N LYS A 382 8.84 -29.29 29.03
CA LYS A 382 7.73 -28.33 29.04
C LYS A 382 8.14 -27.01 28.40
N ASN A 383 9.31 -26.47 28.75
CA ASN A 383 9.86 -25.28 28.11
C ASN A 383 10.03 -25.50 26.59
N LYS A 384 10.49 -26.68 26.18
CA LYS A 384 10.59 -27.05 24.76
C LYS A 384 9.24 -27.06 24.05
N VAL A 385 8.20 -27.56 24.71
CA VAL A 385 6.84 -27.55 24.18
C VAL A 385 6.32 -26.12 24.05
N ASP A 386 6.53 -25.28 25.06
CA ASP A 386 6.11 -23.87 25.03
C ASP A 386 6.83 -23.08 23.91
N GLU A 387 8.14 -23.31 23.72
CA GLU A 387 8.92 -22.77 22.59
C GLU A 387 8.34 -23.21 21.23
N LEU A 388 8.03 -24.50 21.07
CA LEU A 388 7.47 -25.03 19.82
C LEU A 388 6.07 -24.49 19.55
N VAL A 389 5.25 -24.29 20.58
CA VAL A 389 3.92 -23.67 20.47
C VAL A 389 4.06 -22.21 20.02
N ALA A 390 4.99 -21.45 20.60
CA ALA A 390 5.25 -20.07 20.18
C ALA A 390 5.71 -19.97 18.72
N LEU A 391 6.62 -20.86 18.30
CA LEU A 391 7.08 -20.95 16.91
C LEU A 391 5.95 -21.33 15.95
N LEU A 392 5.06 -22.25 16.35
CA LEU A 392 3.89 -22.63 15.56
C LEU A 392 2.92 -21.47 15.40
N GLU A 393 2.62 -20.73 16.47
CA GLU A 393 1.76 -19.55 16.39
C GLU A 393 2.36 -18.46 15.50
N GLN A 394 3.68 -18.24 15.59
CA GLN A 394 4.38 -17.31 14.73
C GLN A 394 4.28 -17.73 13.26
N ALA A 395 4.58 -18.99 12.94
CA ALA A 395 4.46 -19.53 11.58
C ALA A 395 3.01 -19.43 11.04
N GLN A 396 2.00 -19.62 11.90
CA GLN A 396 0.59 -19.44 11.52
C GLN A 396 0.24 -17.97 11.24
N ARG A 397 0.76 -17.02 12.03
CA ARG A 397 0.58 -15.58 11.77
C ARG A 397 1.25 -15.17 10.47
N GLU A 398 2.47 -15.62 10.21
CA GLU A 398 3.20 -15.38 8.96
C GLU A 398 2.46 -15.97 7.77
N THR A 399 1.92 -17.18 7.89
CA THR A 399 1.10 -17.82 6.83
C THR A 399 -0.16 -17.00 6.54
N ARG A 400 -0.87 -16.50 7.56
CA ARG A 400 -2.04 -15.63 7.37
C ARG A 400 -1.66 -14.30 6.70
N ALA A 401 -0.53 -13.71 7.09
CA ALA A 401 -0.01 -12.50 6.45
C ALA A 401 0.32 -12.74 4.98
N LYS A 402 0.96 -13.88 4.66
CA LYS A 402 1.27 -14.26 3.28
C LYS A 402 0.01 -14.53 2.45
N ILE A 403 -1.02 -15.15 3.02
CA ILE A 403 -2.31 -15.33 2.34
C ILE A 403 -2.96 -13.97 2.02
N ALA A 404 -2.92 -13.02 2.95
CA ALA A 404 -3.44 -11.67 2.73
C ALA A 404 -2.65 -10.90 1.65
N GLU A 405 -1.31 -11.00 1.66
CA GLU A 405 -0.46 -10.45 0.60
C GLU A 405 -0.79 -11.07 -0.76
N LEU A 406 -1.01 -12.39 -0.82
CA LEU A 406 -1.33 -13.11 -2.05
C LEU A 406 -2.69 -12.70 -2.61
N GLN A 407 -3.70 -12.53 -1.75
CA GLN A 407 -5.01 -11.98 -2.14
C GLN A 407 -4.91 -10.56 -2.69
N LYS A 408 -4.09 -9.72 -2.05
CA LYS A 408 -3.82 -8.35 -2.56
C LYS A 408 -3.15 -8.40 -3.93
N LEU A 409 -2.14 -9.26 -4.10
CA LEU A 409 -1.44 -9.43 -5.37
C LEU A 409 -2.36 -9.96 -6.48
N GLN A 410 -3.29 -10.87 -6.15
CA GLN A 410 -4.32 -11.36 -7.07
C GLN A 410 -5.24 -10.22 -7.51
N HIS A 411 -5.71 -9.39 -6.58
CA HIS A 411 -6.54 -8.23 -6.91
C HIS A 411 -5.82 -7.22 -7.80
N ASP A 412 -4.54 -6.93 -7.50
CA ASP A 412 -3.73 -6.03 -8.32
C ASP A 412 -3.44 -6.62 -9.71
N TYR A 413 -3.25 -7.94 -9.80
CA TYR A 413 -3.12 -8.64 -11.08
C TYR A 413 -4.41 -8.58 -11.91
N GLU A 414 -5.58 -8.77 -11.29
CA GLU A 414 -6.88 -8.63 -11.97
C GLU A 414 -7.10 -7.22 -12.49
N LYS A 415 -6.80 -6.19 -11.68
CA LYS A 415 -6.82 -4.79 -12.12
C LYS A 415 -5.88 -4.51 -13.28
N LEU A 416 -4.64 -5.00 -13.22
CA LEU A 416 -3.68 -4.83 -14.31
C LEU A 416 -4.13 -5.54 -15.59
N ARG A 417 -4.77 -6.70 -15.46
CA ARG A 417 -5.37 -7.43 -16.58
C ARG A 417 -6.52 -6.64 -17.20
N ASP A 418 -7.43 -6.07 -16.39
CA ASP A 418 -8.53 -5.25 -16.88
C ASP A 418 -8.03 -3.98 -17.57
N ASN A 419 -6.99 -3.34 -17.02
CA ASN A 419 -6.33 -2.19 -17.64
C ASN A 419 -5.67 -2.57 -18.98
N ARG A 420 -5.01 -3.72 -19.06
CA ARG A 420 -4.46 -4.23 -20.31
C ARG A 420 -5.56 -4.46 -21.34
N ASP A 421 -6.69 -5.03 -20.95
CA ASP A 421 -7.81 -5.29 -21.85
C ASP A 421 -8.51 -3.99 -22.28
N ALA A 422 -8.56 -2.97 -21.41
CA ALA A 422 -9.01 -1.62 -21.77
C ALA A 422 -8.06 -0.96 -22.79
N LEU A 423 -6.75 -0.98 -22.55
CA LEU A 423 -5.75 -0.46 -23.47
C LEU A 423 -5.76 -1.20 -24.81
N ALA A 424 -5.97 -2.52 -24.82
CA ALA A 424 -6.09 -3.28 -26.06
C ALA A 424 -7.31 -2.87 -26.89
N ARG A 425 -8.44 -2.56 -26.24
CA ARG A 425 -9.64 -2.01 -26.92
C ARG A 425 -9.40 -0.61 -27.46
N GLU A 426 -8.76 0.25 -26.69
CA GLU A 426 -8.42 1.60 -27.12
C GLU A 426 -7.43 1.59 -28.28
N ASN A 427 -6.41 0.74 -28.23
CA ASN A 427 -5.44 0.59 -29.31
C ASN A 427 -6.09 0.07 -30.59
N LYS A 428 -7.05 -0.86 -30.47
CA LYS A 428 -7.85 -1.30 -31.62
C LYS A 428 -8.68 -0.15 -32.20
N LYS A 429 -9.34 0.63 -31.34
CA LYS A 429 -10.11 1.81 -31.77
C LYS A 429 -9.23 2.82 -32.50
N LEU A 430 -8.07 3.16 -31.94
CA LEU A 430 -7.10 4.06 -32.58
C LEU A 430 -6.58 3.51 -33.91
N GLN A 431 -6.41 2.19 -34.02
CA GLN A 431 -6.02 1.53 -35.26
C GLN A 431 -7.12 1.62 -36.32
N ASP A 432 -8.39 1.47 -35.92
CA ASP A 432 -9.55 1.64 -36.81
C ASP A 432 -9.68 3.10 -37.26
N ASP A 433 -9.59 4.06 -36.33
CA ASP A 433 -9.59 5.51 -36.62
C ASP A 433 -8.43 5.90 -37.58
N LEU A 434 -7.24 5.31 -37.40
CA LEU A 434 -6.09 5.50 -38.28
C LEU A 434 -6.35 4.95 -39.69
N ASN A 435 -7.03 3.81 -39.80
CA ASN A 435 -7.38 3.23 -41.10
C ASN A 435 -8.43 4.08 -41.82
N ASP A 436 -9.42 4.59 -41.09
CA ASP A 436 -10.44 5.50 -41.64
C ASP A 436 -9.80 6.81 -42.11
N ALA A 437 -8.89 7.40 -41.33
CA ALA A 437 -8.14 8.59 -41.72
C ALA A 437 -7.26 8.35 -42.96
N LYS A 438 -6.63 7.16 -43.07
CA LYS A 438 -5.89 6.77 -44.29
C LYS A 438 -6.82 6.62 -45.50
N GLY A 439 -8.03 6.10 -45.31
CA GLY A 439 -9.05 6.04 -46.34
C GLY A 439 -9.45 7.44 -46.83
N GLN A 440 -9.75 8.34 -45.90
CA GLN A 440 -10.07 9.75 -46.22
C GLN A 440 -8.92 10.46 -46.92
N LEU A 441 -7.66 10.19 -46.54
CA LEU A 441 -6.49 10.75 -47.19
C LEU A 441 -6.36 10.24 -48.64
N SER A 442 -6.58 8.94 -48.87
CA SER A 442 -6.59 8.36 -50.22
C SER A 442 -7.68 9.00 -51.09
N ASP A 443 -8.88 9.21 -50.54
CA ASP A 443 -9.99 9.85 -51.27
C ASP A 443 -9.70 11.33 -51.54
N ALA A 444 -9.09 12.05 -50.59
CA ALA A 444 -8.64 13.42 -50.79
C ALA A 444 -7.55 13.50 -51.86
N GLN A 445 -6.61 12.57 -51.89
CA GLN A 445 -5.58 12.49 -52.94
C GLN A 445 -6.18 12.24 -54.32
N ARG A 446 -7.21 11.40 -54.43
CA ARG A 446 -7.96 11.23 -55.70
C ARG A 446 -8.65 12.52 -56.12
N ARG A 447 -9.34 13.21 -55.20
CA ARG A 447 -9.99 14.51 -55.49
C ARG A 447 -9.00 15.58 -55.92
N ILE A 448 -7.82 15.64 -55.29
CA ILE A 448 -6.74 16.55 -55.71
C ILE A 448 -6.29 16.22 -57.13
N HIS A 449 -6.08 14.93 -57.45
CA HIS A 449 -5.70 14.53 -58.79
C HIS A 449 -6.76 14.86 -59.85
N GLU A 450 -8.04 14.66 -59.53
CA GLU A 450 -9.16 15.08 -60.39
C GLU A 450 -9.19 16.60 -60.59
N MET A 451 -8.96 17.38 -59.52
CA MET A 451 -8.86 18.84 -59.61
C MET A 451 -7.64 19.29 -60.44
N ASP A 452 -6.49 18.64 -60.32
CA ASP A 452 -5.30 18.94 -61.13
C ASP A 452 -5.56 18.69 -62.63
N ILE A 453 -6.34 17.66 -62.96
CA ILE A 453 -6.76 17.39 -64.34
C ILE A 453 -7.70 18.50 -64.83
N GLU A 454 -8.67 18.92 -64.03
CA GLU A 454 -9.60 20.01 -64.37
C GLU A 454 -8.85 21.35 -64.53
N ILE A 455 -7.87 21.64 -63.66
CA ILE A 455 -7.01 22.83 -63.76
C ILE A 455 -6.27 22.83 -65.10
N LYS A 456 -5.62 21.72 -65.47
CA LYS A 456 -4.93 21.62 -66.77
C LYS A 456 -5.87 21.80 -67.95
N ARG A 457 -7.11 21.29 -67.84
CA ARG A 457 -8.15 21.49 -68.86
C ARG A 457 -8.50 22.98 -69.01
N LEU A 458 -8.74 23.67 -67.90
CA LEU A 458 -9.04 25.10 -67.87
C LEU A 458 -7.86 25.99 -68.30
N GLU A 459 -6.62 25.58 -67.99
CA GLU A 459 -5.42 26.26 -68.46
C GLU A 459 -5.29 26.19 -69.98
N ASN A 460 -5.55 25.02 -70.57
CA ASN A 460 -5.58 24.85 -72.02
C ASN A 460 -6.70 25.70 -72.67
N GLU A 461 -7.92 25.66 -72.13
CA GLU A 461 -9.02 26.51 -72.62
C GLU A 461 -8.68 28.01 -72.53
N ARG A 462 -8.00 28.44 -71.46
CA ARG A 462 -7.53 29.82 -71.30
C ARG A 462 -6.49 30.18 -72.36
N GLU A 463 -5.55 29.29 -72.66
CA GLU A 463 -4.53 29.51 -73.70
C GLU A 463 -5.15 29.61 -75.09
N GLU A 464 -6.12 28.75 -75.41
CA GLU A 464 -6.89 28.80 -76.66
C GLU A 464 -7.68 30.12 -76.79
N LEU A 465 -8.37 30.54 -75.72
CA LEU A 465 -9.07 31.83 -75.69
C LEU A 465 -8.11 33.02 -75.79
N MET A 466 -6.92 32.94 -75.18
CA MET A 466 -5.91 33.99 -75.28
C MET A 466 -5.32 34.08 -76.69
N ALA A 467 -5.15 32.95 -77.38
CA ALA A 467 -4.74 32.92 -78.78
C ALA A 467 -5.82 33.54 -79.68
N ALA A 468 -7.09 33.15 -79.51
CA ALA A 468 -8.22 33.73 -80.24
C ALA A 468 -8.36 35.24 -79.99
N TYR A 469 -8.13 35.70 -78.75
CA TYR A 469 -8.13 37.13 -78.42
C TYR A 469 -7.00 37.88 -79.14
N ARG A 470 -5.78 37.34 -79.18
CA ARG A 470 -4.65 37.96 -79.88
C ARG A 470 -4.90 38.06 -81.38
N GLU A 471 -5.48 37.04 -81.99
CA GLU A 471 -5.89 37.08 -83.40
C GLU A 471 -6.96 38.15 -83.65
N ALA A 472 -7.98 38.22 -82.80
CA ALA A 472 -9.01 39.26 -82.88
C ALA A 472 -8.42 40.67 -82.70
N GLU A 473 -7.46 40.85 -81.79
CA GLU A 473 -6.79 42.13 -81.57
C GLU A 473 -5.89 42.52 -82.76
N ALA A 474 -5.21 41.56 -83.38
CA ALA A 474 -4.43 41.77 -84.60
C ALA A 474 -5.33 42.19 -85.78
N MET A 475 -6.47 41.52 -85.96
CA MET A 475 -7.48 41.88 -86.96
C MET A 475 -8.05 43.28 -86.71
N ARG A 476 -8.35 43.62 -85.45
CA ARG A 476 -8.80 44.96 -85.06
C ARG A 476 -7.76 46.03 -85.40
N LYS A 477 -6.48 45.82 -85.09
CA LYS A 477 -5.38 46.74 -85.45
C LYS A 477 -5.22 46.90 -86.95
N GLN A 478 -5.41 45.83 -87.72
CA GLN A 478 -5.38 45.89 -89.18
C GLN A 478 -6.54 46.74 -89.73
N GLU A 479 -7.75 46.59 -89.19
CA GLU A 479 -8.90 47.42 -89.56
C GLU A 479 -8.74 48.89 -89.12
N GLU A 480 -8.18 49.15 -87.93
CA GLU A 480 -7.83 50.51 -87.49
C GLU A 480 -6.81 51.17 -88.43
N ALA A 481 -5.78 50.42 -88.88
CA ALA A 481 -4.81 50.93 -89.83
C ALA A 481 -5.43 51.25 -91.20
N LYS A 482 -6.41 50.46 -91.66
CA LYS A 482 -7.18 50.76 -92.88
C LYS A 482 -8.04 52.01 -92.70
N ALA A 483 -8.72 52.16 -91.56
CA ALA A 483 -9.50 53.36 -91.25
C ALA A 483 -8.64 54.62 -91.18
N GLN A 484 -7.42 54.53 -90.63
CA GLN A 484 -6.46 55.64 -90.61
C GLN A 484 -5.98 56.02 -92.02
N ARG A 485 -5.76 55.05 -92.91
CA ARG A 485 -5.44 55.33 -94.33
C ARG A 485 -6.59 56.04 -95.05
N LEU A 486 -7.81 55.54 -94.88
CA LEU A 486 -9.01 56.18 -95.43
C LEU A 486 -9.19 57.60 -94.88
N ALA A 487 -8.94 57.83 -93.58
CA ALA A 487 -8.98 59.15 -92.98
C ALA A 487 -7.91 60.09 -93.54
N ALA A 488 -6.70 59.58 -93.81
CA ALA A 488 -5.62 60.35 -94.43
C ALA A 488 -5.93 60.70 -95.91
N GLU A 489 -6.50 59.78 -96.68
CA GLU A 489 -6.98 60.05 -98.05
C GLU A 489 -8.09 61.12 -98.05
N LEU A 490 -9.02 61.05 -97.08
CA LEU A 490 -10.09 62.04 -96.91
C LEU A 490 -9.54 63.42 -96.50
N ALA A 491 -8.48 63.46 -95.70
CA ALA A 491 -7.76 64.69 -95.35
C ALA A 491 -7.01 65.28 -96.57
N GLN A 492 -6.42 64.44 -97.42
CA GLN A 492 -5.77 64.87 -98.65
C GLN A 492 -6.78 65.48 -99.66
N VAL A 493 -7.94 64.85 -99.83
CA VAL A 493 -9.04 65.39 -100.64
C VAL A 493 -9.54 66.72 -100.07
N ARG A 494 -9.67 66.84 -98.75
CA ARG A 494 -9.99 68.13 -98.09
C ARG A 494 -8.94 69.21 -98.40
N HIS A 495 -7.66 68.88 -98.36
CA HIS A 495 -6.58 69.81 -98.66
C HIS A 495 -6.60 70.28 -100.14
N GLU A 496 -6.96 69.40 -101.08
CA GLU A 496 -7.14 69.74 -102.49
C GLU A 496 -8.35 70.68 -102.71
N TYR A 497 -9.42 70.52 -101.94
CA TYR A 497 -10.56 71.45 -101.92
C TYR A 497 -10.23 72.79 -101.26
N GLU A 498 -9.47 72.81 -100.16
CA GLU A 498 -9.01 74.02 -99.49
C GLU A 498 -8.10 74.87 -100.39
N LYS A 499 -7.25 74.24 -101.23
CA LYS A 499 -6.43 74.96 -102.22
C LYS A 499 -7.26 75.64 -103.32
N ARG A 500 -8.38 75.01 -103.73
CA ARG A 500 -9.35 75.62 -104.67
C ARG A 500 -10.16 76.74 -104.01
N LEU A 501 -10.41 76.64 -102.71
CA LEU A 501 -11.11 77.65 -101.91
C LEU A 501 -10.23 78.88 -101.65
N ALA A 502 -8.94 78.68 -101.32
CA ALA A 502 -7.97 79.75 -101.07
C ALA A 502 -7.75 80.65 -102.31
N ALA A 503 -7.78 80.09 -103.52
CA ALA A 503 -7.73 80.86 -104.76
C ALA A 503 -8.99 81.71 -105.01
N LYS A 504 -10.12 81.38 -104.37
CA LYS A 504 -11.37 82.16 -104.40
C LYS A 504 -11.48 83.14 -103.22
N GLU A 505 -10.77 82.89 -102.14
CA GLU A 505 -10.70 83.77 -100.96
C GLU A 505 -9.73 84.95 -101.16
N GLU A 506 -8.67 84.83 -101.96
CA GLU A 506 -7.81 85.97 -102.35
C GLU A 506 -8.53 87.05 -103.18
N GLU A 507 -9.60 86.70 -103.92
CA GLU A 507 -10.49 87.66 -104.60
C GLU A 507 -11.46 88.38 -103.63
N LEU A 508 -11.70 87.82 -102.44
CA LEU A 508 -12.60 88.36 -101.41
C LEU A 508 -11.85 89.11 -100.28
N GLU A 509 -10.58 88.77 -100.04
CA GLU A 509 -9.73 89.34 -98.99
C GLU A 509 -9.28 90.79 -99.29
N SER A 510 -9.30 91.23 -100.56
CA SER A 510 -9.10 92.65 -100.89
C SER A 510 -10.28 93.54 -100.47
N LEU A 511 -11.49 92.98 -100.35
CA LEU A 511 -12.69 93.70 -99.90
C LEU A 511 -12.84 93.70 -98.36
N ARG A 512 -12.26 92.72 -97.66
CA ARG A 512 -12.37 92.55 -96.20
C ARG A 512 -11.39 93.38 -95.37
N LYS A 513 -10.24 93.77 -95.92
CA LYS A 513 -9.25 94.65 -95.23
C LYS A 513 -9.79 96.03 -94.83
N GLN A 514 -10.88 96.49 -95.44
CA GLN A 514 -11.56 97.75 -95.10
C GLN A 514 -12.46 97.63 -93.86
N MET A 515 -12.93 96.43 -93.51
CA MET A 515 -13.88 96.18 -92.42
C MET A 515 -13.23 95.63 -91.13
N GLN A 516 -11.95 95.26 -91.18
CA GLN A 516 -11.18 94.71 -90.05
C GLN A 516 -10.82 95.76 -88.97
N ILE A 517 -10.77 97.04 -89.31
CA ILE A 517 -10.39 98.13 -88.38
C ILE A 517 -11.48 98.41 -87.33
N GLU A 518 -12.76 98.14 -87.61
CA GLU A 518 -13.86 98.33 -86.66
C GLU A 518 -13.99 97.19 -85.62
N ILE A 519 -13.38 96.02 -85.88
CA ILE A 519 -13.49 94.83 -85.03
C ILE A 519 -12.46 94.85 -83.88
N GLU A 520 -11.32 95.52 -84.04
CA GLU A 520 -10.28 95.64 -83.00
C GLU A 520 -10.76 96.39 -81.74
N HIS A 521 -11.81 97.22 -81.85
CA HIS A 521 -12.39 97.97 -80.73
C HIS A 521 -13.29 97.12 -79.80
N LEU A 522 -13.69 95.90 -80.23
CA LEU A 522 -14.58 95.00 -79.46
C LEU A 522 -13.81 93.92 -78.68
N SER A 523 -12.61 93.57 -79.09
CA SER A 523 -11.77 92.54 -78.44
C SER A 523 -11.20 92.96 -77.08
N GLN A 524 -11.20 94.25 -76.75
CA GLN A 524 -10.69 94.77 -75.47
C GLN A 524 -11.61 94.49 -74.26
N ARG A 525 -12.91 94.20 -74.48
CA ARG A 525 -13.87 93.89 -73.39
C ARG A 525 -13.85 92.44 -72.91
N LEU A 526 -13.23 91.51 -73.64
CA LEU A 526 -13.19 90.08 -73.31
C LEU A 526 -12.08 89.75 -72.28
N ALA A 527 -11.00 90.54 -72.26
CA ALA A 527 -9.84 90.32 -71.39
C ALA A 527 -10.10 90.58 -69.89
N GLU A 528 -11.13 91.35 -69.54
CA GLU A 528 -11.45 91.70 -68.13
C GLU A 528 -12.21 90.59 -67.38
N ALA A 529 -12.77 89.61 -68.07
CA ALA A 529 -13.58 88.53 -67.48
C ALA A 529 -12.74 87.35 -66.94
N GLU A 530 -11.59 87.03 -67.56
CA GLU A 530 -10.75 85.89 -67.16
C GLU A 530 -9.93 86.12 -65.88
N ALA A 531 -9.66 87.37 -65.52
CA ALA A 531 -8.84 87.71 -64.36
C ALA A 531 -9.52 87.38 -63.01
N LYS A 532 -10.87 87.34 -62.96
CA LYS A 532 -11.64 87.11 -61.71
C LYS A 532 -11.75 85.65 -61.29
N LEU A 533 -11.64 84.68 -62.21
CA LEU A 533 -11.79 83.25 -61.91
C LEU A 533 -10.51 82.61 -61.32
N LYS A 534 -9.33 83.13 -61.67
CA LYS A 534 -8.04 82.63 -61.14
C LYS A 534 -7.82 82.96 -59.65
N THR A 535 -8.38 84.08 -59.16
CA THR A 535 -8.23 84.51 -57.77
C THR A 535 -9.06 83.67 -56.78
N GLU A 536 -10.19 83.10 -57.21
CA GLU A 536 -11.07 82.30 -56.35
C GLU A 536 -10.50 80.90 -56.07
N ILE A 537 -9.88 80.27 -57.08
CA ILE A 537 -9.28 78.92 -56.98
C ILE A 537 -8.07 78.92 -56.03
N ALA A 538 -7.26 79.99 -56.03
CA ALA A 538 -6.09 80.10 -55.15
C ALA A 538 -6.47 80.21 -53.67
N ARG A 539 -7.63 80.80 -53.35
CA ARG A 539 -8.13 80.97 -51.98
C ARG A 539 -8.61 79.63 -51.38
N ILE A 540 -9.28 78.79 -52.16
CA ILE A 540 -9.77 77.48 -51.72
C ILE A 540 -8.61 76.51 -51.44
N LYS A 541 -7.58 76.50 -52.29
CA LYS A 541 -6.39 75.65 -52.11
C LYS A 541 -5.65 75.96 -50.80
N LYS A 542 -5.54 77.24 -50.42
CA LYS A 542 -4.87 77.65 -49.18
C LYS A 542 -5.65 77.25 -47.92
N LYS A 543 -6.98 77.21 -47.99
CA LYS A 543 -7.86 76.79 -46.88
C LYS A 543 -7.74 75.29 -46.58
N PHE A 544 -7.71 74.45 -47.61
CA PHE A 544 -7.52 73.00 -47.43
C PHE A 544 -6.11 72.64 -46.98
N GLN A 545 -5.08 73.37 -47.43
CA GLN A 545 -3.71 73.15 -46.95
C GLN A 545 -3.58 73.39 -45.44
N VAL A 546 -4.22 74.45 -44.92
CA VAL A 546 -4.21 74.76 -43.48
C VAL A 546 -4.94 73.69 -42.67
N GLN A 547 -6.09 73.20 -43.15
CA GLN A 547 -6.85 72.13 -42.48
C GLN A 547 -6.09 70.80 -42.44
N ILE A 548 -5.32 70.47 -43.49
CA ILE A 548 -4.47 69.27 -43.49
C ILE A 548 -3.37 69.39 -42.43
N THR A 549 -2.67 70.53 -42.36
CA THR A 549 -1.63 70.75 -41.34
C THR A 549 -2.17 70.75 -39.91
N GLU A 550 -3.38 71.25 -39.67
CA GLU A 550 -4.02 71.21 -38.34
C GLU A 550 -4.40 69.79 -37.92
N LEU A 551 -4.89 68.97 -38.86
CA LEU A 551 -5.21 67.56 -38.62
C LEU A 551 -3.94 66.71 -38.40
N GLU A 552 -2.87 66.97 -39.13
CA GLU A 552 -1.57 66.31 -38.94
C GLU A 552 -0.98 66.63 -37.57
N MET A 553 -1.03 67.89 -37.12
CA MET A 553 -0.58 68.28 -35.78
C MET A 553 -1.44 67.64 -34.67
N SER A 554 -2.75 67.53 -34.88
CA SER A 554 -3.66 66.88 -33.92
C SER A 554 -3.41 65.37 -33.82
N LEU A 555 -3.15 64.71 -34.96
CA LEU A 555 -2.81 63.29 -35.01
C LEU A 555 -1.46 63.00 -34.32
N ASP A 556 -0.46 63.86 -34.55
CA ASP A 556 0.87 63.69 -33.95
C ASP A 556 0.85 63.93 -32.42
N ALA A 557 0.04 64.89 -31.96
CA ALA A 557 -0.22 65.10 -30.54
C ALA A 557 -0.92 63.89 -29.89
N ALA A 558 -1.94 63.33 -30.54
CA ALA A 558 -2.66 62.15 -30.06
C ALA A 558 -1.76 60.90 -30.02
N ASN A 559 -0.90 60.70 -31.03
CA ASN A 559 0.06 59.61 -31.08
C ASN A 559 1.12 59.72 -29.98
N LYS A 560 1.62 60.93 -29.70
CA LYS A 560 2.56 61.19 -28.61
C LYS A 560 1.93 60.92 -27.24
N GLN A 561 0.67 61.34 -27.04
CA GLN A 561 -0.08 61.06 -25.82
C GLN A 561 -0.32 59.56 -25.62
N ASN A 562 -0.64 58.82 -26.69
CA ASN A 562 -0.79 57.36 -26.66
C ASN A 562 0.53 56.66 -26.30
N LEU A 563 1.66 57.12 -26.85
CA LEU A 563 2.98 56.59 -26.54
C LEU A 563 3.35 56.79 -25.05
N ASP A 564 3.03 57.95 -24.48
CA ASP A 564 3.30 58.25 -23.08
C ASP A 564 2.35 57.50 -22.12
N LEU A 565 1.10 57.26 -22.53
CA LEU A 565 0.19 56.35 -21.83
C LEU A 565 0.70 54.90 -21.86
N GLN A 566 1.20 54.41 -23.00
CA GLN A 566 1.80 53.07 -23.09
C GLN A 566 3.05 52.92 -22.20
N LYS A 567 3.90 53.95 -22.10
CA LYS A 567 5.04 53.95 -21.16
C LYS A 567 4.57 53.92 -19.71
N THR A 568 3.48 54.63 -19.39
CA THR A 568 2.88 54.64 -18.05
C THR A 568 2.29 53.27 -17.69
N ILE A 569 1.61 52.61 -18.63
CA ILE A 569 1.11 51.24 -18.45
C ILE A 569 2.26 50.26 -18.21
N LYS A 570 3.37 50.36 -18.96
CA LYS A 570 4.56 49.51 -18.73
C LYS A 570 5.18 49.75 -17.36
N LYS A 571 5.28 51.01 -16.91
CA LYS A 571 5.76 51.34 -15.56
C LYS A 571 4.85 50.79 -14.46
N GLN A 572 3.53 50.91 -14.62
CA GLN A 572 2.58 50.36 -13.65
C GLN A 572 2.58 48.82 -13.64
N ALA A 573 2.73 48.17 -14.80
CA ALA A 573 2.86 46.71 -14.88
C ALA A 573 4.15 46.21 -14.18
N LEU A 574 5.26 46.93 -14.34
CA LEU A 574 6.51 46.64 -13.62
C LEU A 574 6.35 46.83 -12.11
N HIS A 575 5.66 47.90 -11.69
CA HIS A 575 5.42 48.16 -10.28
C HIS A 575 4.49 47.13 -9.62
N ILE A 576 3.49 46.64 -10.35
CA ILE A 576 2.61 45.54 -9.88
C ILE A 576 3.39 44.24 -9.72
N THR A 577 4.32 43.93 -10.64
CA THR A 577 5.16 42.73 -10.55
C THR A 577 6.17 42.82 -9.40
N GLU A 578 6.75 43.99 -9.15
CA GLU A 578 7.60 44.25 -7.98
C GLU A 578 6.83 44.14 -6.66
N LEU A 579 5.60 44.68 -6.60
CA LEU A 579 4.73 44.56 -5.43
C LEU A 579 4.26 43.11 -5.19
N GLN A 580 4.00 42.34 -6.25
CA GLN A 580 3.69 40.91 -6.16
C GLN A 580 4.89 40.13 -5.63
N ALA A 581 6.10 40.37 -6.14
CA ALA A 581 7.31 39.73 -5.64
C ALA A 581 7.58 40.09 -4.16
N HIS A 582 7.33 41.33 -3.75
CA HIS A 582 7.45 41.75 -2.36
C HIS A 582 6.36 41.13 -1.46
N TYR A 583 5.14 41.00 -1.96
CA TYR A 583 4.05 40.33 -1.25
C TYR A 583 4.35 38.84 -1.04
N ASP A 584 4.84 38.15 -2.08
CA ASP A 584 5.22 36.75 -2.02
C ASP A 584 6.39 36.51 -1.05
N GLU A 585 7.38 37.41 -1.03
CA GLU A 585 8.50 37.34 -0.09
C GLU A 585 8.07 37.59 1.37
N VAL A 586 7.18 38.57 1.62
CA VAL A 586 6.60 38.79 2.95
C VAL A 586 5.74 37.60 3.39
N HIS A 587 4.99 36.99 2.47
CA HIS A 587 4.19 35.80 2.76
C HIS A 587 5.08 34.59 3.08
N ARG A 588 6.18 34.42 2.34
CA ARG A 588 7.20 33.38 2.60
C ARG A 588 7.88 33.57 3.95
N GLN A 589 8.24 34.81 4.31
CA GLN A 589 8.82 35.14 5.60
C GLN A 589 7.83 34.91 6.74
N LEU A 590 6.56 35.30 6.57
CA LEU A 590 5.48 35.04 7.52
C LEU A 590 5.28 33.52 7.75
N GLN A 591 5.27 32.73 6.67
CA GLN A 591 5.16 31.27 6.77
C GLN A 591 6.37 30.68 7.52
N GLN A 592 7.60 31.12 7.22
CA GLN A 592 8.79 30.72 7.98
C GLN A 592 8.70 31.11 9.46
N THR A 593 8.12 32.27 9.80
CA THR A 593 7.97 32.68 11.21
C THR A 593 6.90 31.86 11.92
N LEU A 594 5.79 31.53 11.23
CA LEU A 594 4.74 30.66 11.76
C LEU A 594 5.23 29.22 11.96
N ASP A 595 6.05 28.71 11.04
CA ASP A 595 6.67 27.39 11.16
C ASP A 595 7.65 27.36 12.33
N GLN A 596 8.47 28.40 12.51
CA GLN A 596 9.35 28.54 13.68
C GLN A 596 8.58 28.68 14.99
N LEU A 597 7.47 29.44 15.01
CA LEU A 597 6.58 29.53 16.15
C LEU A 597 5.96 28.18 16.49
N GLY A 598 5.54 27.40 15.48
CA GLY A 598 5.01 26.06 15.64
C GLY A 598 6.05 25.04 16.12
N VAL A 599 7.32 25.20 15.76
CA VAL A 599 8.44 24.42 16.32
C VAL A 599 8.68 24.82 17.79
N SER A 600 8.67 26.12 18.10
CA SER A 600 8.87 26.61 19.46
C SER A 600 7.72 26.24 20.41
N GLN A 601 6.47 26.27 19.94
CA GLN A 601 5.31 25.81 20.70
C GLN A 601 5.35 24.30 20.95
N ARG A 602 5.73 23.50 19.94
CA ARG A 602 5.92 22.04 20.12
C ARG A 602 7.06 21.73 21.10
N ARG A 603 8.13 22.53 21.09
CA ARG A 603 9.23 22.43 22.06
C ARG A 603 8.79 22.80 23.48
N CYS A 604 8.01 23.87 23.65
CA CYS A 604 7.44 24.21 24.96
C CYS A 604 6.46 23.15 25.46
N GLN A 605 5.64 22.55 24.59
CA GLN A 605 4.74 21.45 24.96
C GLN A 605 5.51 20.17 25.31
N GLY A 606 6.60 19.88 24.59
CA GLY A 606 7.51 18.78 24.91
C GLY A 606 8.16 18.97 26.28
N LEU A 607 8.73 20.14 26.53
CA LEU A 607 9.32 20.49 27.84
C LEU A 607 8.28 20.48 28.97
N GLN A 608 7.03 20.85 28.70
CA GLN A 608 5.94 20.78 29.68
C GLN A 608 5.59 19.32 30.00
N ALA A 609 5.53 18.45 28.98
CA ALA A 609 5.28 17.03 29.17
C ALA A 609 6.43 16.34 29.92
N GLU A 610 7.68 16.64 29.57
CA GLU A 610 8.86 16.17 30.31
C GLU A 610 8.84 16.66 31.76
N LEU A 611 8.42 17.90 32.01
CA LEU A 611 8.31 18.44 33.37
C LEU A 611 7.21 17.76 34.19
N ASP A 612 6.09 17.40 33.57
CA ASP A 612 5.01 16.66 34.23
C ASP A 612 5.35 15.16 34.42
N GLU A 613 6.13 14.58 33.52
CA GLU A 613 6.69 13.22 33.64
C GLU A 613 7.76 13.15 34.74
N MET A 614 8.61 14.17 34.84
CA MET A 614 9.58 14.29 35.94
C MET A 614 8.90 14.56 37.28
N ARG A 615 7.76 15.26 37.32
CA ARG A 615 6.95 15.43 38.54
C ARG A 615 6.31 14.13 39.00
N THR A 616 5.76 13.34 38.08
CA THR A 616 5.16 12.04 38.41
C THR A 616 6.22 11.01 38.83
N SER A 617 7.39 11.01 38.17
CA SER A 617 8.56 10.23 38.57
C SER A 617 9.09 10.65 39.94
N LEU A 618 9.14 11.96 40.23
CA LEU A 618 9.51 12.50 41.55
C LEU A 618 8.49 12.13 42.64
N GLU A 619 7.18 12.11 42.35
CA GLU A 619 6.15 11.65 43.29
C GLU A 619 6.23 10.14 43.54
N GLN A 620 6.50 9.33 42.50
CA GLN A 620 6.75 7.90 42.65
C GLN A 620 8.02 7.63 43.45
N ALA A 621 9.12 8.34 43.17
CA ALA A 621 10.36 8.25 43.92
C ALA A 621 10.18 8.69 45.38
N ASN A 622 9.39 9.74 45.66
CA ASN A 622 9.06 10.15 47.02
C ASN A 622 8.17 9.14 47.76
N ARG A 623 7.25 8.45 47.05
CA ARG A 623 6.46 7.35 47.63
C ARG A 623 7.31 6.12 47.91
N ALA A 624 8.21 5.75 46.99
CA ALA A 624 9.15 4.66 47.19
C ALA A 624 10.14 4.97 48.31
N LYS A 625 10.62 6.22 48.41
CA LYS A 625 11.44 6.71 49.51
C LYS A 625 10.70 6.61 50.85
N ARG A 626 9.44 7.06 50.93
CA ARG A 626 8.63 6.92 52.15
C ARG A 626 8.38 5.46 52.53
N ALA A 627 8.13 4.59 51.55
CA ALA A 627 7.98 3.15 51.81
C ALA A 627 9.29 2.53 52.33
N ALA A 628 10.43 2.93 51.79
CA ALA A 628 11.75 2.50 52.27
C ALA A 628 12.09 3.08 53.65
N GLU A 629 11.71 4.33 53.94
CA GLU A 629 11.85 4.95 55.25
C GLU A 629 11.02 4.21 56.31
N ILE A 630 9.76 3.85 55.99
CA ILE A 630 8.90 3.04 56.87
C ILE A 630 9.49 1.65 57.11
N GLN A 631 9.98 0.97 56.06
CA GLN A 631 10.65 -0.33 56.21
C GLN A 631 11.94 -0.24 57.03
N CYS A 632 12.66 0.88 56.95
CA CYS A 632 13.86 1.13 57.73
C CYS A 632 13.51 1.40 59.20
N GLU A 633 12.43 2.13 59.48
CA GLU A 633 11.90 2.32 60.83
C GLU A 633 11.36 1.02 61.44
N GLU A 634 10.68 0.19 60.66
CA GLU A 634 10.24 -1.16 61.06
C GLU A 634 11.43 -2.11 61.29
N ALA A 635 12.47 -2.05 60.47
CA ALA A 635 13.69 -2.80 60.69
C ALA A 635 14.44 -2.30 61.93
N ALA A 636 14.47 -0.99 62.17
CA ALA A 636 15.07 -0.40 63.36
C ALA A 636 14.29 -0.76 64.64
N SER A 637 12.95 -0.77 64.58
CA SER A 637 12.11 -1.24 65.70
C SER A 637 12.33 -2.73 65.96
N ARG A 638 12.45 -3.54 64.89
CA ARG A 638 12.75 -4.98 64.99
C ARG A 638 14.14 -5.25 65.55
N ILE A 639 15.13 -4.45 65.17
CA ILE A 639 16.48 -4.51 65.73
C ILE A 639 16.45 -4.11 67.21
N ASN A 640 15.67 -3.10 67.61
CA ASN A 640 15.51 -2.73 69.02
C ASN A 640 14.78 -3.81 69.83
N GLU A 641 13.74 -4.45 69.27
CA GLU A 641 13.07 -5.62 69.88
C GLU A 641 14.05 -6.78 70.05
N LEU A 642 14.81 -7.13 69.01
CA LEU A 642 15.81 -8.19 69.05
C LEU A 642 16.97 -7.87 69.99
N THR A 643 17.37 -6.61 70.09
CA THR A 643 18.39 -6.14 71.04
C THR A 643 17.89 -6.25 72.48
N THR A 644 16.61 -5.92 72.72
CA THR A 644 15.96 -6.08 74.03
C THR A 644 15.81 -7.57 74.39
N ILE A 645 15.43 -8.42 73.43
CA ILE A 645 15.37 -9.87 73.60
C ILE A 645 16.76 -10.44 73.87
N ASN A 646 17.80 -9.99 73.16
CA ASN A 646 19.18 -10.41 73.38
C ASN A 646 19.71 -9.97 74.75
N MET A 647 19.42 -8.75 75.20
CA MET A 647 19.73 -8.30 76.57
C MET A 647 19.03 -9.15 77.63
N ASN A 648 17.76 -9.51 77.40
CA ASN A 648 17.02 -10.40 78.29
C ASN A 648 17.58 -11.83 78.29
N LEU A 649 18.00 -12.36 77.13
CA LEU A 649 18.66 -13.65 77.02
C LEU A 649 20.06 -13.65 77.65
N LEU A 650 20.82 -12.56 77.55
CA LEU A 650 22.10 -12.38 78.24
C LEU A 650 21.92 -12.31 79.76
N SER A 651 20.88 -11.61 80.24
CA SER A 651 20.51 -11.58 81.64
C SER A 651 20.05 -12.97 82.14
N ALA A 652 19.23 -13.68 81.37
CA ALA A 652 18.81 -15.04 81.68
C ALA A 652 19.99 -16.03 81.67
N LYS A 653 20.92 -15.88 80.72
CA LYS A 653 22.16 -16.65 80.65
C LYS A 653 23.04 -16.38 81.88
N SER A 654 23.26 -15.11 82.23
CA SER A 654 24.04 -14.76 83.43
C SER A 654 23.38 -15.27 84.72
N LYS A 655 22.05 -15.32 84.76
CA LYS A 655 21.30 -15.89 85.88
C LYS A 655 21.43 -17.42 85.93
N LEU A 656 21.35 -18.10 84.78
CA LEU A 656 21.57 -19.55 84.68
C LEU A 656 23.03 -19.94 84.96
N GLU A 657 24.01 -19.11 84.59
CA GLU A 657 25.42 -19.28 84.94
C GLU A 657 25.64 -19.07 86.44
N GLY A 658 24.92 -18.13 87.06
CA GLY A 658 24.87 -17.97 88.52
C GLY A 658 24.24 -19.17 89.23
N ASP A 659 23.08 -19.63 88.75
CA ASP A 659 22.37 -20.80 89.27
C ASP A 659 23.21 -22.08 89.10
N PHE A 660 23.93 -22.21 87.98
CA PHE A 660 24.88 -23.31 87.72
C PHE A 660 26.09 -23.24 88.66
N SER A 661 26.62 -22.05 88.92
CA SER A 661 27.71 -21.87 89.89
C SER A 661 27.27 -22.20 91.32
N THR A 662 26.03 -21.88 91.71
CA THR A 662 25.46 -22.29 93.00
C THR A 662 25.19 -23.79 93.03
N LEU A 663 24.69 -24.39 91.94
CA LEU A 663 24.46 -25.83 91.87
C LEU A 663 25.79 -26.62 91.91
N GLN A 664 26.86 -26.04 91.35
CA GLN A 664 28.21 -26.58 91.42
C GLN A 664 28.79 -26.48 92.84
N ALA A 665 28.52 -25.38 93.56
CA ALA A 665 28.85 -25.25 94.98
C ALA A 665 28.06 -26.23 95.86
N ASP A 666 26.76 -26.39 95.60
CA ASP A 666 25.89 -27.37 96.28
C ASP A 666 26.35 -28.81 95.98
N PHE A 667 26.83 -29.10 94.77
CA PHE A 667 27.38 -30.41 94.41
C PHE A 667 28.72 -30.70 95.10
N GLU A 668 29.59 -29.69 95.26
CA GLU A 668 30.82 -29.80 96.05
C GLU A 668 30.55 -29.95 97.55
N GLU A 669 29.47 -29.34 98.06
CA GLU A 669 29.00 -29.49 99.44
C GLU A 669 28.39 -30.88 99.68
N ILE A 670 27.56 -31.39 98.75
CA ILE A 670 27.02 -32.76 98.76
C ILE A 670 28.14 -33.81 98.63
N GLN A 671 29.19 -33.55 97.83
CA GLN A 671 30.37 -34.44 97.77
C GLN A 671 31.17 -34.46 99.08
N LYS A 672 31.25 -33.33 99.79
CA LYS A 672 31.86 -33.27 101.13
C LYS A 672 31.00 -33.97 102.17
N GLU A 673 29.68 -33.84 102.10
CA GLU A 673 28.73 -34.52 102.99
C GLU A 673 28.69 -36.03 102.75
N LEU A 674 28.83 -36.49 101.50
CA LEU A 674 28.91 -37.91 101.16
C LEU A 674 30.17 -38.58 101.72
N ARG A 675 31.32 -37.89 101.66
CA ARG A 675 32.57 -38.37 102.32
C ARG A 675 32.46 -38.38 103.85
N ALA A 676 31.77 -37.39 104.43
CA ALA A 676 31.53 -37.33 105.87
C ALA A 676 30.45 -38.33 106.36
N ALA A 677 29.59 -38.82 105.46
CA ALA A 677 28.60 -39.86 105.71
C ALA A 677 29.22 -41.27 105.65
N ASP A 678 30.16 -41.52 104.73
CA ASP A 678 30.91 -42.78 104.64
C ASP A 678 31.81 -43.02 105.86
N GLU A 679 32.42 -41.97 106.43
CA GLU A 679 33.19 -42.06 107.67
C GLU A 679 32.31 -42.23 108.93
N ARG A 680 31.01 -41.90 108.87
CA ARG A 680 30.04 -42.11 109.95
C ARG A 680 29.40 -43.50 109.91
N ALA A 681 29.14 -44.05 108.73
CA ALA A 681 28.56 -45.39 108.55
C ALA A 681 29.45 -46.51 109.14
N THR A 682 30.77 -46.35 109.12
CA THR A 682 31.74 -47.31 109.67
C THR A 682 31.85 -47.27 111.20
N ARG A 683 31.44 -46.19 111.88
CA ARG A 683 31.38 -46.09 113.36
C ARG A 683 30.02 -46.51 113.95
N SER A 684 28.93 -46.30 113.21
CA SER A 684 27.57 -46.66 113.67
C SER A 684 27.28 -48.17 113.72
N ILE A 685 28.08 -49.01 113.07
CA ILE A 685 28.00 -50.49 113.18
C ILE A 685 28.50 -51.00 114.54
N SER A 686 29.39 -50.26 115.22
CA SER A 686 29.92 -50.62 116.55
C SER A 686 29.13 -50.10 117.75
N GLU A 687 28.26 -49.08 117.56
CA GLU A 687 27.56 -48.39 118.66
C GLU A 687 26.09 -48.85 118.86
N LEU A 688 25.54 -49.63 117.91
CA LEU A 688 24.18 -50.19 117.94
C LEU A 688 23.92 -51.20 119.08
N LYS A 689 24.95 -51.55 119.86
CA LYS A 689 24.89 -52.44 121.03
C LYS A 689 24.62 -51.69 122.35
N ILE A 690 24.82 -50.37 122.40
CA ILE A 690 24.79 -49.59 123.65
C ILE A 690 23.52 -48.75 123.81
N THR A 691 22.87 -48.30 122.73
CA THR A 691 21.67 -47.43 122.82
C THR A 691 20.35 -48.21 122.80
N LYS A 692 20.35 -49.39 123.41
CA LYS A 692 19.16 -50.09 123.92
C LYS A 692 18.68 -49.45 125.24
N ASP A 693 19.53 -48.66 125.89
CA ASP A 693 19.28 -48.14 127.25
C ASP A 693 18.86 -46.66 127.32
N ALA A 694 18.70 -45.93 126.20
CA ALA A 694 18.27 -44.52 126.20
C ALA A 694 16.84 -44.29 125.66
N LEU A 695 15.99 -45.32 125.74
CA LEU A 695 14.56 -45.35 125.41
C LEU A 695 13.69 -44.43 126.31
N VAL A 696 14.30 -43.68 127.23
CA VAL A 696 13.61 -42.81 128.20
C VAL A 696 13.49 -41.36 127.72
N GLU A 697 14.28 -40.93 126.74
CA GLU A 697 14.22 -39.56 126.19
C GLU A 697 13.10 -39.37 125.15
N GLU A 698 12.44 -40.47 124.75
CA GLU A 698 11.53 -40.51 123.60
C GLU A 698 10.04 -40.24 123.90
N THR A 699 9.74 -39.76 125.10
CA THR A 699 8.41 -39.29 125.51
C THR A 699 8.17 -37.80 125.19
N GLU A 700 9.22 -37.02 124.90
CA GLU A 700 9.10 -35.59 124.58
C GLU A 700 8.98 -35.29 123.06
N ARG A 701 9.32 -36.22 122.16
CA ARG A 701 9.14 -36.04 120.69
C ARG A 701 7.70 -36.22 120.20
N LEU A 702 6.84 -36.92 120.94
CA LEU A 702 5.46 -37.21 120.51
C LEU A 702 4.57 -35.97 120.37
N VAL A 703 4.83 -34.89 121.13
CA VAL A 703 4.07 -33.63 121.07
C VAL A 703 4.39 -32.80 119.81
N LYS A 704 5.57 -32.96 119.20
CA LYS A 704 5.96 -32.24 117.96
C LYS A 704 5.43 -32.89 116.68
N ILE A 705 5.14 -34.20 116.70
CA ILE A 705 4.68 -34.94 115.52
C ILE A 705 3.20 -34.64 115.19
N GLU A 706 2.36 -34.34 116.18
CA GLU A 706 0.95 -33.96 115.98
C GLU A 706 0.76 -32.59 115.30
N SER A 707 1.72 -31.67 115.46
CA SER A 707 1.75 -30.36 114.79
C SER A 707 2.13 -30.45 113.31
N ILE A 708 3.04 -31.35 112.95
CA ILE A 708 3.56 -31.53 111.59
C ILE A 708 2.56 -32.30 110.71
N LYS A 709 1.78 -33.21 111.31
CA LYS A 709 0.71 -33.94 110.61
C LYS A 709 -0.38 -33.02 110.05
N LYS A 710 -0.81 -32.01 110.83
CA LYS A 710 -1.83 -31.04 110.38
C LYS A 710 -1.36 -30.10 109.27
N SER A 711 -0.06 -29.77 109.21
CA SER A 711 0.47 -28.92 108.13
C SER A 711 0.64 -29.71 106.82
N LEU A 712 1.03 -30.98 106.91
CA LEU A 712 1.19 -31.87 105.75
C LEU A 712 -0.16 -32.26 105.12
N GLU A 713 -1.23 -32.40 105.91
CA GLU A 713 -2.59 -32.66 105.38
C GLU A 713 -3.14 -31.50 104.52
N ILE A 714 -2.78 -30.25 104.84
CA ILE A 714 -3.17 -29.05 104.07
C ILE A 714 -2.33 -28.91 102.80
N GLU A 715 -1.05 -29.29 102.85
CA GLU A 715 -0.13 -29.24 101.72
C GLU A 715 -0.43 -30.32 100.68
N VAL A 716 -0.80 -31.53 101.10
CA VAL A 716 -1.25 -32.62 100.22
C VAL A 716 -2.56 -32.28 99.51
N HIS A 717 -3.52 -31.63 100.19
CA HIS A 717 -4.77 -31.19 99.57
C HIS A 717 -4.54 -30.12 98.49
N ASN A 718 -3.64 -29.16 98.75
CA ASN A 718 -3.27 -28.13 97.77
C ASN A 718 -2.49 -28.70 96.57
N LEU A 719 -1.69 -29.75 96.76
CA LEU A 719 -1.00 -30.44 95.67
C LEU A 719 -1.94 -31.30 94.82
N GLN A 720 -2.99 -31.90 95.40
CA GLN A 720 -4.01 -32.64 94.67
C GLN A 720 -4.86 -31.73 93.75
N VAL A 721 -5.31 -30.57 94.24
CA VAL A 721 -6.06 -29.60 93.42
C VAL A 721 -5.19 -29.08 92.25
N ARG A 722 -3.88 -28.92 92.48
CA ARG A 722 -2.94 -28.42 91.47
C ARG A 722 -2.57 -29.47 90.42
N ILE A 723 -2.64 -30.75 90.75
CA ILE A 723 -2.50 -31.86 89.78
C ILE A 723 -3.78 -31.97 88.94
N GLU A 724 -4.97 -31.87 89.54
CA GLU A 724 -6.25 -31.89 88.80
C GLU A 724 -6.39 -30.69 87.84
N GLU A 725 -5.90 -29.50 88.21
CA GLU A 725 -5.88 -28.32 87.32
C GLU A 725 -4.86 -28.44 86.16
N VAL A 726 -3.72 -29.10 86.37
CA VAL A 726 -2.70 -29.32 85.32
C VAL A 726 -3.15 -30.41 84.35
N GLU A 727 -3.79 -31.48 84.84
CA GLU A 727 -4.35 -32.54 84.00
C GLU A 727 -5.55 -32.05 83.16
N ALA A 728 -6.43 -31.22 83.72
CA ALA A 728 -7.55 -30.63 82.98
C ALA A 728 -7.07 -29.66 81.87
N ASN A 729 -6.02 -28.87 82.13
CA ASN A 729 -5.45 -27.94 81.16
C ASN A 729 -4.64 -28.65 80.04
N ALA A 730 -3.95 -29.75 80.35
CA ALA A 730 -3.27 -30.58 79.34
C ALA A 730 -4.25 -31.31 78.41
N LEU A 731 -5.35 -31.85 78.95
CA LEU A 731 -6.41 -32.51 78.17
C LEU A 731 -7.20 -31.54 77.28
N ALA A 732 -7.43 -30.30 77.71
CA ALA A 732 -8.12 -29.28 76.92
C ALA A 732 -7.26 -28.71 75.76
N GLY A 733 -5.93 -28.62 75.96
CA GLY A 733 -4.98 -28.22 74.93
C GLY A 733 -4.78 -29.29 73.85
N GLY A 734 -4.62 -30.55 74.26
CA GLY A 734 -4.45 -31.68 73.35
C GLY A 734 -5.64 -31.90 72.42
N LYS A 735 -6.88 -31.82 72.93
CA LYS A 735 -8.11 -31.99 72.13
C LYS A 735 -8.29 -30.91 71.05
N ARG A 736 -7.87 -29.66 71.30
CA ARG A 736 -7.95 -28.57 70.29
C ARG A 736 -6.94 -28.74 69.15
N VAL A 737 -5.75 -29.25 69.45
CA VAL A 737 -4.73 -29.50 68.43
C VAL A 737 -5.11 -30.69 67.57
N ILE A 738 -5.61 -31.77 68.19
CA ILE A 738 -6.10 -32.95 67.47
C ILE A 738 -7.28 -32.60 66.56
N ALA A 739 -8.28 -31.84 67.04
CA ALA A 739 -9.40 -31.41 66.21
C ALA A 739 -8.99 -30.53 65.00
N LYS A 740 -7.95 -29.69 65.16
CA LYS A 740 -7.39 -28.91 64.04
C LYS A 740 -6.65 -29.78 63.03
N LEU A 741 -5.91 -30.79 63.49
CA LEU A 741 -5.22 -31.73 62.61
C LEU A 741 -6.22 -32.64 61.87
N GLU A 742 -7.29 -33.09 62.53
CA GLU A 742 -8.37 -33.87 61.92
C GLU A 742 -9.22 -33.07 60.91
N SER A 743 -9.38 -31.75 61.13
CA SER A 743 -9.99 -30.85 60.12
C SER A 743 -9.07 -30.70 58.91
N ARG A 744 -7.77 -30.48 59.14
CA ARG A 744 -6.77 -30.33 58.08
C ARG A 744 -6.67 -31.59 57.22
N ILE A 745 -6.75 -32.77 57.83
CA ILE A 745 -6.75 -34.06 57.12
C ILE A 745 -8.00 -34.18 56.24
N ARG A 746 -9.19 -33.84 56.77
CA ARG A 746 -10.43 -33.86 55.98
C ARG A 746 -10.42 -32.85 54.82
N ASP A 747 -9.88 -31.66 55.04
CA ASP A 747 -9.77 -30.64 53.98
C ASP A 747 -8.82 -31.13 52.86
N ILE A 748 -7.70 -31.76 53.22
CA ILE A 748 -6.74 -32.34 52.26
C ILE A 748 -7.35 -33.55 51.53
N GLU A 749 -8.15 -34.37 52.20
CA GLU A 749 -8.86 -35.50 51.57
C GLU A 749 -9.90 -35.03 50.55
N ILE A 750 -10.64 -33.96 50.85
CA ILE A 750 -11.59 -33.33 49.92
C ILE A 750 -10.86 -32.71 48.73
N GLU A 751 -9.78 -31.97 48.96
CA GLU A 751 -8.97 -31.40 47.87
C GLU A 751 -8.37 -32.49 46.97
N PHE A 752 -7.94 -33.62 47.55
CA PHE A 752 -7.45 -34.76 46.78
C PHE A 752 -8.54 -35.42 45.92
N GLU A 753 -9.77 -35.55 46.43
CA GLU A 753 -10.90 -36.06 45.66
C GLU A 753 -11.33 -35.10 44.54
N GLU A 754 -11.33 -33.80 44.80
CA GLU A 754 -11.59 -32.79 43.77
C GLU A 754 -10.53 -32.81 42.67
N GLU A 755 -9.25 -32.92 43.03
CA GLU A 755 -8.16 -32.95 42.07
C GLU A 755 -8.18 -34.23 41.23
N LYS A 756 -8.54 -35.37 41.83
CA LYS A 756 -8.79 -36.63 41.12
C LYS A 756 -9.95 -36.51 40.12
N ARG A 757 -11.00 -35.74 40.46
CA ARG A 757 -12.14 -35.48 39.58
C ARG A 757 -11.78 -34.54 38.43
N ARG A 758 -11.02 -33.46 38.69
CA ARG A 758 -10.48 -32.56 37.65
C ARG A 758 -9.54 -33.28 36.69
N HIS A 759 -8.70 -34.18 37.20
CA HIS A 759 -7.82 -35.01 36.37
C HIS A 759 -8.62 -35.92 35.42
N ALA A 760 -9.70 -36.55 35.90
CA ALA A 760 -10.57 -37.38 35.09
C ALA A 760 -11.31 -36.60 33.99
N GLU A 761 -11.72 -35.36 34.26
CA GLU A 761 -12.29 -34.44 33.25
C GLU A 761 -11.26 -34.02 32.21
N THR A 762 -10.04 -33.71 32.64
CA THR A 762 -8.92 -33.34 31.75
C THR A 762 -8.60 -34.48 30.78
N GLN A 763 -8.56 -35.73 31.26
CA GLN A 763 -8.37 -36.90 30.38
C GLN A 763 -9.51 -37.10 29.37
N LYS A 764 -10.76 -36.81 29.74
CA LYS A 764 -11.90 -36.88 28.81
C LYS A 764 -11.81 -35.82 27.72
N ILE A 765 -11.38 -34.60 28.07
CA ILE A 765 -11.17 -33.51 27.12
C ILE A 765 -10.02 -33.86 26.17
N LEU A 766 -8.92 -34.40 26.70
CA LEU A 766 -7.77 -34.84 25.91
C LEU A 766 -8.19 -35.88 24.84
N ARG A 767 -8.95 -36.91 25.22
CA ARG A 767 -9.46 -37.92 24.27
C ARG A 767 -10.35 -37.33 23.17
N LYS A 768 -11.19 -36.33 23.49
CA LYS A 768 -11.99 -35.61 22.49
C LYS A 768 -11.12 -34.80 21.53
N LYS A 769 -10.06 -34.17 22.03
CA LYS A 769 -9.12 -33.39 21.21
C LYS A 769 -8.26 -34.30 20.33
N GLU A 770 -7.84 -35.46 20.81
CA GLU A 770 -7.14 -36.48 20.02
C GLU A 770 -7.99 -37.02 18.86
N LEU A 771 -9.28 -37.27 19.10
CA LEU A 771 -10.23 -37.64 18.03
C LEU A 771 -10.35 -36.52 16.98
N ARG A 772 -10.48 -35.27 17.42
CA ARG A 772 -10.57 -34.13 16.50
C ARG A 772 -9.28 -33.93 15.69
N MET A 773 -8.14 -34.19 16.29
CA MET A 773 -6.84 -34.14 15.60
C MET A 773 -6.75 -35.21 14.50
N ARG A 774 -7.20 -36.44 14.76
CA ARG A 774 -7.24 -37.50 13.75
C ARG A 774 -8.18 -37.17 12.59
N GLU A 775 -9.34 -36.57 12.86
CA GLU A 775 -10.26 -36.08 11.81
C GLU A 775 -9.61 -35.01 10.94
N LEU A 776 -8.87 -34.06 11.54
CA LEU A 776 -8.15 -33.02 10.79
C LEU A 776 -7.00 -33.56 9.95
N ILE A 777 -6.32 -34.61 10.40
CA ILE A 777 -5.28 -35.32 9.63
C ILE A 777 -5.91 -36.00 8.40
N LEU A 778 -7.02 -36.71 8.58
CA LEU A 778 -7.77 -37.32 7.47
C LEU A 778 -8.24 -36.27 6.46
N GLN A 779 -8.74 -35.13 6.94
CA GLN A 779 -9.18 -34.04 6.06
C GLN A 779 -8.02 -33.41 5.28
N THR A 780 -6.85 -33.25 5.90
CA THR A 780 -5.65 -32.74 5.20
C THR A 780 -5.10 -33.73 4.17
N GLU A 781 -5.24 -35.03 4.39
CA GLU A 781 -4.92 -36.07 3.40
C GLU A 781 -5.90 -36.08 2.22
N GLU A 782 -7.20 -35.85 2.46
CA GLU A 782 -8.21 -35.70 1.41
C GLU A 782 -8.00 -34.44 0.57
N ASP A 783 -7.70 -33.32 1.22
CA ASP A 783 -7.37 -32.06 0.54
C ASP A 783 -6.10 -32.20 -0.32
N HIS A 784 -5.07 -32.91 0.16
CA HIS A 784 -3.88 -33.22 -0.64
C HIS A 784 -4.20 -34.04 -1.90
N LYS A 785 -5.09 -35.02 -1.80
CA LYS A 785 -5.54 -35.80 -2.96
C LYS A 785 -6.30 -34.92 -3.96
N LEU A 786 -7.14 -34.00 -3.47
CA LEU A 786 -7.87 -33.06 -4.31
C LEU A 786 -6.94 -32.09 -5.05
N ILE A 787 -5.93 -31.56 -4.35
CA ILE A 787 -4.90 -30.67 -4.93
C ILE A 787 -4.11 -31.41 -6.01
N ASN A 788 -3.73 -32.66 -5.79
CA ASN A 788 -3.02 -33.45 -6.80
C ASN A 788 -3.87 -33.70 -8.06
N MET A 789 -5.17 -33.99 -7.89
CA MET A 789 -6.09 -34.12 -9.04
C MET A 789 -6.27 -32.80 -9.81
N LEU A 790 -6.27 -31.67 -9.12
CA LEU A 790 -6.33 -30.35 -9.74
C LEU A 790 -5.03 -30.03 -10.50
N ASN A 791 -3.87 -30.35 -9.93
CA ASN A 791 -2.58 -30.18 -10.60
C ASN A 791 -2.49 -31.03 -11.89
N ASP A 792 -2.90 -32.30 -11.83
CA ASP A 792 -2.97 -33.17 -13.02
C ASP A 792 -3.91 -32.60 -14.11
N SER A 793 -4.99 -31.93 -13.69
CA SER A 793 -5.93 -31.28 -14.60
C SER A 793 -5.34 -30.02 -15.23
N VAL A 794 -4.60 -29.23 -14.45
CA VAL A 794 -3.86 -28.05 -14.91
C VAL A 794 -2.75 -28.44 -15.89
N ASP A 795 -2.03 -29.53 -15.63
CA ASP A 795 -0.98 -30.03 -16.53
C ASP A 795 -1.57 -30.51 -17.86
N LYS A 796 -2.68 -31.26 -17.84
CA LYS A 796 -3.41 -31.67 -19.05
C LYS A 796 -3.93 -30.48 -19.86
N LEU A 797 -4.42 -29.42 -19.19
CA LEU A 797 -4.85 -28.20 -19.87
C LEU A 797 -3.66 -27.43 -20.44
N SER A 798 -2.54 -27.38 -19.73
CA SER A 798 -1.31 -26.74 -20.19
C SER A 798 -0.71 -27.44 -21.41
N GLU A 799 -0.75 -28.77 -21.46
CA GLU A 799 -0.38 -29.55 -22.65
C GLU A 799 -1.32 -29.27 -23.83
N LYS A 800 -2.62 -29.19 -23.61
CA LYS A 800 -3.59 -28.80 -24.66
C LYS A 800 -3.32 -27.40 -25.20
N VAL A 801 -2.98 -26.43 -24.34
CA VAL A 801 -2.61 -25.07 -24.77
C VAL A 801 -1.34 -25.08 -25.61
N LYS A 802 -0.32 -25.88 -25.24
CA LYS A 802 0.89 -26.06 -26.05
C LYS A 802 0.58 -26.68 -27.41
N LEU A 803 -0.29 -27.68 -27.46
CA LEU A 803 -0.75 -28.31 -28.70
C LEU A 803 -1.46 -27.31 -29.61
N TYR A 804 -2.40 -26.53 -29.07
CA TYR A 804 -3.13 -25.52 -29.83
C TYR A 804 -2.22 -24.40 -30.34
N LYS A 805 -1.23 -23.96 -29.55
CA LYS A 805 -0.22 -23.00 -30.02
C LYS A 805 0.59 -23.56 -31.20
N ARG A 806 0.94 -24.84 -31.17
CA ARG A 806 1.66 -25.48 -32.29
C ARG A 806 0.79 -25.57 -33.55
N GLN A 807 -0.47 -25.97 -33.40
CA GLN A 807 -1.43 -26.01 -34.51
C GLN A 807 -1.69 -24.62 -35.11
N LEU A 808 -1.78 -23.58 -34.27
CA LEU A 808 -1.92 -22.19 -34.74
C LEU A 808 -0.69 -21.77 -35.56
N GLY A 809 0.53 -22.06 -35.07
CA GLY A 809 1.75 -21.77 -35.81
C GLY A 809 1.88 -22.55 -37.13
N GLU A 810 1.43 -23.80 -37.18
CA GLU A 810 1.37 -24.59 -38.42
C GLU A 810 0.37 -23.97 -39.43
N GLN A 811 -0.79 -23.47 -38.97
CA GLN A 811 -1.77 -22.78 -39.81
C GLN A 811 -1.29 -21.40 -40.28
N GLU A 812 -0.61 -20.63 -39.42
CA GLU A 812 0.02 -19.36 -39.79
C GLU A 812 1.12 -19.58 -40.84
N GLY A 813 1.93 -20.64 -40.70
CA GLY A 813 2.92 -21.03 -41.69
C GLY A 813 2.32 -21.37 -43.06
N LEU A 814 1.22 -22.15 -43.08
CA LEU A 814 0.46 -22.44 -44.30
C LEU A 814 -0.13 -21.17 -44.93
N SER A 815 -0.67 -20.26 -44.12
CA SER A 815 -1.21 -18.98 -44.58
C SER A 815 -0.12 -18.10 -45.20
N GLN A 816 1.05 -18.01 -44.58
CA GLN A 816 2.20 -17.28 -45.14
C GLN A 816 2.69 -17.91 -46.45
N GLN A 817 2.73 -19.24 -46.53
CA GLN A 817 3.12 -19.94 -47.75
C GLN A 817 2.11 -19.70 -48.88
N ASN A 818 0.81 -19.70 -48.59
CA ASN A 818 -0.23 -19.35 -49.55
C ASN A 818 -0.13 -17.88 -50.01
N LEU A 819 0.09 -16.95 -49.08
CA LEU A 819 0.28 -15.54 -49.41
C LEU A 819 1.51 -15.33 -50.31
N SER A 820 2.58 -16.08 -50.08
CA SER A 820 3.77 -16.06 -50.92
C SER A 820 3.49 -16.58 -52.34
N ARG A 821 2.65 -17.63 -52.49
CA ARG A 821 2.19 -18.12 -53.81
C ARG A 821 1.31 -17.09 -54.51
N VAL A 822 0.38 -16.46 -53.81
CA VAL A 822 -0.47 -15.41 -54.38
C VAL A 822 0.38 -14.25 -54.90
N ARG A 823 1.35 -13.77 -54.11
CA ARG A 823 2.28 -12.70 -54.54
C ARG A 823 3.17 -13.10 -55.73
N ARG A 824 3.45 -14.39 -55.90
CA ARG A 824 4.17 -14.89 -57.07
C ARG A 824 3.28 -14.91 -58.31
N TYR A 825 2.05 -15.44 -58.19
CA TYR A 825 1.08 -15.42 -59.29
C TYR A 825 0.69 -14.01 -59.70
N GLN A 826 0.62 -13.08 -58.74
CA GLN A 826 0.34 -11.66 -59.01
C GLN A 826 1.46 -11.02 -59.84
N ARG A 827 2.73 -11.30 -59.53
CA ARG A 827 3.87 -10.86 -60.35
C ARG A 827 3.91 -11.51 -61.73
N GLU A 828 3.52 -12.79 -61.83
CA GLU A 828 3.43 -13.49 -63.11
C GLU A 828 2.28 -12.94 -63.99
N LEU A 829 1.18 -12.51 -63.36
CA LEU A 829 0.06 -11.82 -64.00
C LEU A 829 0.47 -10.42 -64.48
N GLU A 830 1.06 -9.59 -63.63
CA GLU A 830 1.57 -8.26 -63.99
C GLU A 830 2.57 -8.35 -65.16
N ALA A 831 3.49 -9.31 -65.15
CA ALA A 831 4.42 -9.54 -66.25
C ALA A 831 3.77 -10.09 -67.54
N ALA A 832 2.55 -10.63 -67.45
CA ALA A 832 1.76 -11.04 -68.61
C ALA A 832 0.93 -9.86 -69.15
N GLU A 833 0.38 -9.03 -68.27
CA GLU A 833 -0.32 -7.78 -68.59
C GLU A 833 0.65 -6.80 -69.28
N ASP A 834 1.86 -6.60 -68.75
CA ASP A 834 2.89 -5.75 -69.38
C ASP A 834 3.26 -6.24 -70.79
N ARG A 835 3.26 -7.57 -71.00
CA ARG A 835 3.48 -8.18 -72.33
C ARG A 835 2.29 -7.97 -73.26
N ALA A 836 1.06 -8.04 -72.74
CA ALA A 836 -0.15 -7.78 -73.49
C ALA A 836 -0.22 -6.30 -73.90
N ASP A 837 0.10 -5.37 -73.00
CA ASP A 837 0.14 -3.93 -73.26
C ASP A 837 1.23 -3.56 -74.27
N ALA A 838 2.41 -4.18 -74.17
CA ALA A 838 3.45 -4.02 -75.18
C ALA A 838 3.02 -4.55 -76.56
N ALA A 839 2.29 -5.67 -76.59
CA ALA A 839 1.74 -6.23 -77.83
C ALA A 839 0.63 -5.34 -78.41
N GLU A 840 -0.28 -4.81 -77.58
CA GLU A 840 -1.32 -3.87 -78.00
C GLU A 840 -0.75 -2.53 -78.48
N SER A 841 0.28 -2.01 -77.79
CA SER A 841 1.00 -0.80 -78.21
C SER A 841 1.67 -0.99 -79.58
N ASN A 842 2.32 -2.15 -79.79
CA ASN A 842 2.88 -2.52 -81.09
C ASN A 842 1.79 -2.70 -82.17
N LEU A 843 0.65 -3.31 -81.83
CA LEU A 843 -0.50 -3.46 -82.74
C LEU A 843 -1.12 -2.11 -83.10
N ASN A 844 -1.24 -1.20 -82.14
CA ASN A 844 -1.71 0.17 -82.36
C ASN A 844 -0.73 0.97 -83.21
N MET A 845 0.58 0.77 -83.05
CA MET A 845 1.61 1.34 -83.92
C MET A 845 1.52 0.81 -85.37
N ILE A 846 1.27 -0.49 -85.55
CA ILE A 846 1.06 -1.10 -86.88
C ILE A 846 -0.26 -0.61 -87.51
N ARG A 847 -1.35 -0.51 -86.73
CA ARG A 847 -2.64 0.04 -87.18
C ARG A 847 -2.53 1.53 -87.54
N ALA A 848 -1.72 2.29 -86.82
CA ALA A 848 -1.43 3.69 -87.13
C ALA A 848 -0.64 3.83 -88.44
N LYS A 849 0.34 2.95 -88.70
CA LYS A 849 1.09 2.90 -89.98
C LYS A 849 0.23 2.48 -91.18
N HIS A 850 -0.76 1.61 -90.98
CA HIS A 850 -1.68 1.19 -92.05
C HIS A 850 -2.76 2.22 -92.40
N ARG A 851 -3.01 3.23 -91.54
CA ARG A 851 -3.97 4.32 -91.81
C ARG A 851 -3.39 5.47 -92.64
N THR A 852 -2.08 5.50 -92.92
CA THR A 852 -1.40 6.62 -93.59
C THR A 852 -1.04 6.36 -95.08
N TRP A 853 -1.46 5.24 -95.67
CA TRP A 853 -1.06 4.88 -97.05
C TRP A 853 -2.21 4.51 -98.00
N VAL A 854 -3.39 5.14 -97.86
CA VAL A 854 -4.45 5.01 -98.88
C VAL A 854 -5.20 6.34 -99.06
N THR A 855 -4.67 7.23 -99.88
CA THR A 855 -5.52 8.02 -100.82
C THR A 855 -4.69 8.54 -102.01
N THR A 856 -5.15 8.17 -103.20
CA THR A 856 -4.97 8.84 -104.51
C THR A 856 -3.83 8.39 -105.43
N SER A 857 -4.13 7.45 -106.34
CA SER A 857 -3.80 7.58 -107.77
C SER A 857 -4.57 6.53 -108.61
N GLN A 858 -4.96 6.93 -109.81
CA GLN A 858 -6.01 6.42 -110.69
C GLN A 858 -5.63 5.13 -111.49
N ILE A 859 -6.58 4.17 -111.60
CA ILE A 859 -7.18 3.50 -112.81
C ILE A 859 -6.21 2.94 -113.91
N PRO A 860 -6.52 1.88 -114.72
CA PRO A 860 -7.42 0.70 -114.62
C PRO A 860 -6.73 -0.68 -114.94
N GLY A 861 -7.39 -1.76 -114.54
CA GLY A 861 -7.47 -2.98 -115.38
C GLY A 861 -6.65 -4.20 -114.96
N GLY A 862 -7.35 -5.33 -114.84
CA GLY A 862 -6.84 -6.63 -115.26
C GLY A 862 -6.24 -7.57 -114.21
N VAL A 863 -7.08 -8.50 -113.73
CA VAL A 863 -6.84 -9.94 -113.50
C VAL A 863 -5.50 -10.37 -112.84
N ARG A 864 -5.58 -11.03 -111.66
CA ARG A 864 -5.09 -12.41 -111.35
C ARG A 864 -4.86 -12.62 -109.84
N GLN A 865 -5.50 -13.66 -109.28
CA GLN A 865 -4.92 -14.91 -108.73
C GLN A 865 -4.20 -14.73 -107.37
N VAL A 866 -4.74 -15.22 -106.24
CA VAL A 866 -4.79 -16.61 -105.71
C VAL A 866 -3.50 -17.03 -104.97
N PHE A 867 -3.68 -17.92 -103.97
CA PHE A 867 -2.76 -18.67 -103.08
C PHE A 867 -2.61 -18.04 -101.68
N VAL A 868 -3.11 -18.61 -100.57
CA VAL A 868 -3.11 -19.98 -99.97
C VAL A 868 -1.72 -20.50 -99.61
N THR A 869 -1.50 -20.67 -98.29
CA THR A 869 -0.66 -21.64 -97.54
C THR A 869 -0.77 -21.22 -96.06
N GLU A 870 -1.45 -21.89 -95.13
CA GLU A 870 -1.33 -23.26 -94.58
C GLU A 870 -0.01 -23.54 -93.85
N GLU A 871 -0.14 -24.28 -92.73
CA GLU A 871 0.86 -24.91 -91.84
C GLU A 871 1.36 -24.09 -90.64
N GLN A 872 0.92 -24.46 -89.42
CA GLN A 872 1.40 -25.55 -88.55
C GLN A 872 2.76 -25.25 -87.89
N GLN A 873 2.78 -25.16 -86.57
CA GLN A 873 3.27 -26.21 -85.64
C GLN A 873 3.77 -25.63 -84.32
N GLN A 874 3.26 -26.26 -83.27
CA GLN A 874 3.83 -26.51 -81.93
C GLN A 874 5.26 -26.02 -81.67
N PHE A 875 5.40 -25.19 -80.63
CA PHE A 875 5.98 -25.60 -79.34
C PHE A 875 5.28 -24.86 -78.19
#